data_AF-A0A959BHD2-F1
#
_entry.id   AF-A0A959BHD2-F1
#
_cell.length_a   1.000
_cell.length_b   1.000
_cell.length_c   1.000
_cell.angle_alpha   90.00
_cell.angle_beta   90.00
_cell.angle_gamma   90.00
#
_symmetry.space_group_name_H-M   'P 1'
#
loop_
_entity.id
_entity.type
_entity.pdbx_description
1 polymer ?
#
loop_
_entity_poly.entity_id
_entity_poly.type
_entity_poly.pdbx_seq_one_letter_code
_entity_poly.pdbx_strand_id
1 'polypeptide(L)'
;MTTDFTTIDIGKIKGFKEHLRAVYLLLYPSRFRMILLAGFFFLLFSSDISATTYYVDSQNGSDNYDGQSASYQGGNTGPWATIPKVNSIFFAPGDSILFMRGAIWMDGPLDPRIGGSPGNTITIQESIVGQPMSFDLIDLNDNNCIYFGAYGNSPAKPLIECQGGQGIVIRHDYVIVEGFHLDHGGNNVLWMGKETGNYWNVFIDIDVTNATSNAVSSDFGGGNLWLKGLYVYNYGVNGILMNGSLNNKMKGVLIEDCWVENPVVLDLEDAITCHSDAQGNNLEGDVIIRNNTIIKSGEDGIDITSGTNILLEGNHISNSLAGGIYVVKSWVNTVEVRGNFLYSNSISQGVGDLTIKVPNVWAYNNVIAGTGHHCLQLGNTDNIRIWHNVIAPGNRTGNLIWLQDSIGQLEIKNNIFDFSGADQDISGPMPPNIVFDYNCYFTLTRDENIYQNYSFQELRDANPSFEPNGFWADPQFINPAGTLPDHFRLAGGSPCINSGTNVAAAVDFWGTPRPQGGGFDIGIFEQGTVDCDPDPNITAYPGSPCDDGDNTTSNDVYDTNCNCAGAPNACFGIGDADADGVCADVDCDDNDPSIAYQPGDACDDGDPTTSGETIQGDCSCGGGTPGPAVTCSRIDNSADDAEEKSTGTMDIGSTDLELAYDPNRGRQVIGMRFTGLNIPQGATITSAHIQFTVDDNLNINPSRLRIFGEDTDDSLPFADIDHNISNRQRTAATVQWAPAEWPTIASFGPEQRTPDIYAIIQEIVNRPGYAAGSAVSVIIDGIGGRTAEAYDGFPAQAPELCVEYTLLPVAWDCPALSANIGYPCNDGDPTTINDSIDGDCNCSGTPTSCTGIGDSDGDGICTDVDCDDNDFFNAHYPGEACNDGDDTTINDSLDANCNCAGTPTTCTGVGDADGDGVCADIDCDDNNPNITTSIGQACDDGDNTTVNDALDANCNCTGTPTAVTTVNDALDANCNCTGTPTA
;
A
#
# COMPACT_ATOMS: atom_id res chain seq x y z
N MET A 1 -5.68 -62.17 28.07
CA MET A 1 -5.25 -62.98 26.91
C MET A 1 -5.81 -62.28 25.69
N THR A 2 -5.04 -61.37 25.09
CA THR A 2 -4.11 -61.59 23.95
C THR A 2 -4.82 -61.52 22.60
N THR A 3 -4.48 -60.47 21.85
CA THR A 3 -4.12 -60.42 20.41
C THR A 3 -5.16 -60.77 19.33
N ASP A 4 -5.63 -59.72 18.66
CA ASP A 4 -5.37 -59.32 17.25
C ASP A 4 -5.63 -60.20 16.00
N PHE A 5 -6.33 -59.51 15.08
CA PHE A 5 -6.42 -59.50 13.61
C PHE A 5 -6.71 -60.79 12.80
N THR A 6 -7.75 -60.74 11.94
CA THR A 6 -7.62 -60.61 10.46
C THR A 6 -8.97 -60.56 9.69
N THR A 7 -9.07 -59.54 8.81
CA THR A 7 -9.62 -59.45 7.42
C THR A 7 -11.12 -59.59 7.03
N ILE A 8 -11.42 -58.91 5.88
CA ILE A 8 -12.38 -59.20 4.78
C ILE A 8 -13.71 -58.41 4.79
N ASP A 9 -14.31 -57.91 3.70
CA ASP A 9 -13.96 -57.38 2.35
C ASP A 9 -15.32 -56.92 1.76
N ILE A 10 -15.39 -55.72 1.19
CA ILE A 10 -16.63 -55.03 0.80
C ILE A 10 -16.91 -55.33 -0.67
N GLY A 11 -17.62 -56.43 -0.93
CA GLY A 11 -17.97 -56.80 -2.29
C GLY A 11 -18.95 -57.95 -2.36
N LYS A 12 -20.16 -57.78 -1.78
CA LYS A 12 -21.41 -58.53 -2.09
C LYS A 12 -22.45 -58.20 -1.03
N ILE A 13 -23.31 -57.19 -1.24
CA ILE A 13 -24.79 -57.28 -1.10
C ILE A 13 -25.41 -56.11 -1.90
N LYS A 14 -25.58 -56.29 -3.21
CA LYS A 14 -26.55 -55.54 -4.02
C LYS A 14 -27.76 -56.46 -4.17
N GLY A 15 -28.91 -56.08 -3.61
CA GLY A 15 -30.19 -56.77 -3.85
C GLY A 15 -31.10 -56.92 -2.64
N PHE A 16 -31.61 -55.81 -2.08
CA PHE A 16 -32.84 -55.83 -1.27
C PHE A 16 -33.54 -54.45 -1.29
N LYS A 17 -33.69 -53.87 -2.49
CA LYS A 17 -34.69 -52.84 -2.80
C LYS A 17 -35.72 -53.54 -3.67
N GLU A 18 -36.91 -53.81 -3.12
CA GLU A 18 -38.22 -53.99 -3.77
C GLU A 18 -39.16 -54.65 -2.73
N HIS A 19 -40.39 -54.12 -2.59
CA HIS A 19 -41.53 -54.70 -1.82
C HIS A 19 -41.69 -54.42 -0.32
N LEU A 20 -41.68 -53.15 0.08
CA LEU A 20 -42.56 -52.64 1.16
C LEU A 20 -43.22 -51.30 0.76
N ARG A 21 -43.69 -51.20 -0.49
CA ARG A 21 -44.67 -50.21 -0.96
C ARG A 21 -46.07 -50.85 -0.94
N ALA A 22 -46.78 -50.83 0.19
CA ALA A 22 -48.23 -51.11 0.23
C ALA A 22 -48.94 -50.79 1.57
N VAL A 23 -48.59 -49.72 2.31
CA VAL A 23 -49.46 -49.21 3.41
C VAL A 23 -49.27 -47.68 3.62
N TYR A 24 -49.33 -46.87 2.55
CA TYR A 24 -49.24 -45.40 2.68
C TYR A 24 -50.14 -44.66 1.69
N LEU A 25 -51.33 -45.18 1.45
CA LEU A 25 -52.40 -44.53 0.69
C LEU A 25 -53.72 -44.88 1.34
N LEU A 26 -54.30 -43.93 2.07
CA LEU A 26 -55.73 -43.66 2.26
C LEU A 26 -55.86 -42.72 3.47
N LEU A 27 -56.17 -41.46 3.18
CA LEU A 27 -56.73 -40.37 4.03
C LEU A 27 -55.99 -39.03 3.82
N TYR A 28 -56.05 -38.53 2.59
CA TYR A 28 -56.15 -37.09 2.30
C TYR A 28 -57.52 -36.87 1.63
N PRO A 29 -58.18 -35.75 1.93
CA PRO A 29 -58.39 -34.84 0.82
C PRO A 29 -57.64 -33.52 1.04
N SER A 30 -56.90 -33.17 -0.01
CA SER A 30 -56.70 -31.82 -0.53
C SER A 30 -56.23 -30.73 0.44
N ARG A 31 -54.92 -30.48 0.32
CA ARG A 31 -54.26 -29.19 0.50
C ARG A 31 -55.09 -28.06 -0.14
N PHE A 32 -55.86 -27.31 0.64
CA PHE A 32 -56.35 -25.98 0.22
C PHE A 32 -56.67 -25.03 1.39
N ARG A 33 -56.25 -25.33 2.63
CA ARG A 33 -56.57 -24.49 3.81
C ARG A 33 -55.47 -24.33 4.86
N MET A 34 -54.20 -24.51 4.49
CA MET A 34 -53.08 -24.29 5.41
C MET A 34 -52.00 -23.39 4.81
N ILE A 35 -52.43 -22.35 4.07
CA ILE A 35 -51.58 -21.21 3.68
C ILE A 35 -51.98 -19.95 4.47
N LEU A 36 -53.09 -19.97 5.21
CA LEU A 36 -53.60 -18.80 5.95
C LEU A 36 -53.32 -18.80 7.46
N LEU A 37 -52.52 -19.74 7.98
CA LEU A 37 -52.07 -19.73 9.38
C LEU A 37 -50.55 -19.75 9.59
N ALA A 38 -49.76 -19.93 8.53
CA ALA A 38 -48.31 -19.73 8.55
C ALA A 38 -47.90 -18.31 8.13
N GLY A 39 -48.76 -17.62 7.36
CA GLY A 39 -48.54 -16.24 6.90
C GLY A 39 -48.90 -15.14 7.92
N PHE A 40 -49.35 -15.49 9.13
CA PHE A 40 -49.65 -14.51 10.19
C PHE A 40 -48.66 -14.56 11.37
N PHE A 41 -47.70 -15.48 11.34
CA PHE A 41 -46.59 -15.55 12.32
C PHE A 41 -45.22 -15.21 11.70
N PHE A 42 -45.18 -14.95 10.39
CA PHE A 42 -43.99 -14.53 9.62
C PHE A 42 -44.02 -13.04 9.23
N LEU A 43 -44.92 -12.26 9.84
CA LEU A 43 -45.05 -10.80 9.64
C LEU A 43 -44.88 -10.02 10.95
N LEU A 44 -44.29 -10.64 11.97
CA LEU A 44 -43.75 -9.97 13.16
C LEU A 44 -42.42 -10.66 13.45
N PHE A 45 -41.33 -9.89 13.47
CA PHE A 45 -39.93 -10.31 13.49
C PHE A 45 -39.30 -10.63 12.12
N SER A 46 -39.42 -9.72 11.15
CA SER A 46 -38.19 -9.27 10.48
C SER A 46 -37.46 -8.39 11.49
N SER A 47 -36.66 -8.99 12.36
CA SER A 47 -35.66 -8.21 13.07
C SER A 47 -34.62 -7.82 12.02
N ASP A 48 -34.65 -6.57 11.59
CA ASP A 48 -33.47 -5.95 11.01
C ASP A 48 -32.29 -6.30 11.93
N ILE A 49 -31.27 -7.00 11.41
CA ILE A 49 -30.04 -7.26 12.16
C ILE A 49 -29.34 -5.91 12.23
N SER A 50 -29.58 -5.18 13.32
CA SER A 50 -28.86 -3.96 13.64
C SER A 50 -27.61 -4.33 14.41
N ALA A 51 -26.44 -4.00 13.85
CA ALA A 51 -25.18 -3.96 14.57
C ALA A 51 -25.36 -3.22 15.91
N THR A 52 -24.90 -3.80 17.01
CA THR A 52 -25.00 -3.19 18.35
C THR A 52 -23.61 -2.88 18.90
N THR A 53 -23.44 -1.66 19.43
CA THR A 53 -22.20 -1.25 20.11
C THR A 53 -22.34 -1.42 21.63
N TYR A 54 -21.36 -2.11 22.22
CA TYR A 54 -21.24 -2.35 23.65
C TYR A 54 -19.99 -1.68 24.21
N TYR A 55 -20.06 -1.23 25.46
CA TYR A 55 -18.99 -0.50 26.16
C TYR A 55 -18.59 -1.21 27.46
N VAL A 56 -17.29 -1.28 27.73
CA VAL A 56 -16.71 -1.94 28.90
C VAL A 56 -15.72 -0.99 29.60
N ASP A 57 -15.94 -0.73 30.89
CA ASP A 57 -15.10 0.15 31.73
C ASP A 57 -14.91 -0.50 33.11
N SER A 58 -13.68 -0.92 33.43
CA SER A 58 -13.38 -1.59 34.72
C SER A 58 -13.47 -0.66 35.94
N GLN A 59 -13.48 0.65 35.74
CA GLN A 59 -13.52 1.65 36.81
C GLN A 59 -14.94 2.15 37.07
N ASN A 60 -15.68 2.51 36.02
CA ASN A 60 -17.00 3.13 36.14
C ASN A 60 -18.17 2.24 35.71
N GLY A 61 -17.90 1.05 35.20
CA GLY A 61 -18.91 0.11 34.73
C GLY A 61 -19.62 -0.67 35.84
N SER A 62 -20.70 -1.34 35.44
CA SER A 62 -21.39 -2.35 36.27
C SER A 62 -21.95 -3.46 35.40
N ASP A 63 -21.76 -4.72 35.79
CA ASP A 63 -22.31 -5.87 35.05
C ASP A 63 -23.84 -6.03 35.16
N ASN A 64 -24.47 -5.18 35.98
CA ASN A 64 -25.92 -4.99 36.02
C ASN A 64 -26.43 -4.06 34.92
N TYR A 65 -25.55 -3.35 34.21
CA TYR A 65 -25.91 -2.49 33.10
C TYR A 65 -26.08 -3.28 31.79
N ASP A 66 -26.77 -2.66 30.82
CA ASP A 66 -27.04 -3.20 29.49
C ASP A 66 -25.81 -3.17 28.57
N GLY A 67 -24.79 -2.37 28.88
CA GLY A 67 -23.57 -2.23 28.08
C GLY A 67 -23.71 -1.27 26.89
N GLN A 68 -24.89 -0.68 26.66
CA GLN A 68 -25.19 0.05 25.41
C GLN A 68 -24.88 1.55 25.48
N SER A 69 -24.18 1.99 26.52
CA SER A 69 -23.77 3.38 26.68
C SER A 69 -22.38 3.47 27.31
N ALA A 70 -21.55 4.36 26.78
CA ALA A 70 -20.19 4.62 27.25
C ALA A 70 -20.12 5.15 28.69
N SER A 71 -21.23 5.67 29.23
CA SER A 71 -21.34 6.18 30.60
C SER A 71 -22.72 5.87 31.20
N TYR A 72 -22.85 5.94 32.53
CA TYR A 72 -24.12 5.70 33.22
C TYR A 72 -25.16 6.78 32.90
N GLN A 73 -26.31 6.37 32.34
CA GLN A 73 -27.41 7.27 31.93
C GLN A 73 -28.64 7.21 32.86
N GLY A 74 -28.54 6.47 33.98
CA GLY A 74 -29.68 6.23 34.88
C GLY A 74 -30.29 4.83 34.69
N GLY A 75 -30.77 4.23 35.78
CA GLY A 75 -31.39 2.90 35.74
C GLY A 75 -30.36 1.79 35.54
N ASN A 76 -30.48 1.03 34.45
CA ASN A 76 -29.56 -0.06 34.10
C ASN A 76 -28.78 0.24 32.80
N THR A 77 -28.66 1.49 32.38
CA THR A 77 -27.98 1.86 31.12
C THR A 77 -26.61 2.46 31.40
N GLY A 78 -25.56 1.82 30.89
CA GLY A 78 -24.16 2.15 31.14
C GLY A 78 -23.21 1.02 30.75
N PRO A 79 -21.88 1.19 30.93
CA PRO A 79 -20.89 0.21 30.47
C PRO A 79 -20.79 -1.01 31.39
N TRP A 80 -20.45 -2.17 30.85
CA TRP A 80 -20.09 -3.34 31.67
C TRP A 80 -18.77 -3.12 32.41
N ALA A 81 -18.53 -3.89 33.48
CA ALA A 81 -17.32 -3.74 34.30
C ALA A 81 -16.24 -4.79 33.97
N THR A 82 -16.63 -6.02 33.65
CA THR A 82 -15.73 -7.18 33.72
C THR A 82 -15.59 -7.93 32.40
N ILE A 83 -14.42 -8.55 32.15
CA ILE A 83 -14.22 -9.47 31.02
C ILE A 83 -15.15 -10.70 31.13
N PRO A 84 -15.33 -11.34 32.32
CA PRO A 84 -16.32 -12.39 32.51
C PRO A 84 -17.74 -12.04 32.04
N LYS A 85 -18.17 -10.78 32.15
CA LYS A 85 -19.44 -10.33 31.61
C LYS A 85 -19.43 -10.36 30.09
N VAL A 86 -18.41 -9.83 29.44
CA VAL A 86 -18.23 -9.87 27.97
C VAL A 86 -18.27 -11.32 27.47
N ASN A 87 -17.50 -12.21 28.08
CA ASN A 87 -17.43 -13.63 27.72
C ASN A 87 -18.75 -14.40 27.94
N SER A 88 -19.71 -13.83 28.68
CA SER A 88 -21.04 -14.43 28.92
C SER A 88 -22.07 -14.12 27.83
N ILE A 89 -21.79 -13.11 27.00
CA ILE A 89 -22.68 -12.64 25.93
C ILE A 89 -22.37 -13.39 24.64
N PHE A 90 -23.41 -13.61 23.83
CA PHE A 90 -23.30 -14.15 22.48
C PHE A 90 -23.47 -13.00 21.49
N PHE A 91 -22.40 -12.65 20.78
CA PHE A 91 -22.38 -11.53 19.83
C PHE A 91 -22.77 -11.97 18.41
N ALA A 92 -23.43 -11.08 17.68
CA ALA A 92 -23.84 -11.25 16.30
C ALA A 92 -22.90 -10.51 15.33
N PRO A 93 -22.84 -10.90 14.05
CA PRO A 93 -22.11 -10.15 13.01
C PRO A 93 -22.48 -8.67 13.01
N GLY A 94 -21.48 -7.80 12.89
CA GLY A 94 -21.63 -6.34 12.94
C GLY A 94 -21.51 -5.74 14.36
N ASP A 95 -21.60 -6.55 15.43
CA ASP A 95 -21.47 -6.02 16.79
C ASP A 95 -20.06 -5.45 17.06
N SER A 96 -20.03 -4.33 17.80
CA SER A 96 -18.81 -3.68 18.27
C SER A 96 -18.71 -3.75 19.78
N ILE A 97 -17.57 -4.17 20.32
CA ILE A 97 -17.30 -4.24 21.75
C ILE A 97 -16.10 -3.37 22.06
N LEU A 98 -16.34 -2.24 22.71
CA LEU A 98 -15.34 -1.21 22.94
C LEU A 98 -14.91 -1.21 24.41
N PHE A 99 -13.61 -1.33 24.64
CA PHE A 99 -12.99 -1.28 25.96
C PHE A 99 -12.47 0.14 26.26
N MET A 100 -12.69 0.61 27.48
CA MET A 100 -12.26 1.94 27.89
C MET A 100 -10.73 2.04 27.85
N ARG A 101 -10.20 3.02 27.10
CA ARG A 101 -8.76 3.27 27.02
C ARG A 101 -8.18 3.58 28.40
N GLY A 102 -6.99 3.07 28.68
CA GLY A 102 -6.29 3.20 29.97
C GLY A 102 -6.88 2.42 31.14
N ALA A 103 -7.98 1.70 30.95
CA ALA A 103 -8.46 0.77 31.95
C ALA A 103 -7.64 -0.53 31.93
N ILE A 104 -7.58 -1.16 33.10
CA ILE A 104 -6.82 -2.40 33.34
C ILE A 104 -7.81 -3.49 33.74
N TRP A 105 -7.65 -4.67 33.15
CA TRP A 105 -8.38 -5.88 33.51
C TRP A 105 -7.41 -6.97 33.96
N MET A 106 -7.78 -7.66 35.06
CA MET A 106 -7.00 -8.72 35.70
C MET A 106 -7.86 -9.96 35.99
N ASP A 107 -9.08 -10.00 35.45
CA ASP A 107 -10.16 -10.93 35.82
C ASP A 107 -10.32 -12.11 34.85
N GLY A 108 -9.37 -12.28 33.92
CA GLY A 108 -9.24 -13.43 33.04
C GLY A 108 -9.05 -13.07 31.58
N PRO A 109 -8.86 -14.08 30.70
CA PRO A 109 -8.70 -13.82 29.28
C PRO A 109 -10.01 -13.35 28.64
N LEU A 110 -9.89 -12.46 27.65
CA LEU A 110 -10.97 -12.15 26.72
C LEU A 110 -11.16 -13.34 25.79
N ASP A 111 -12.28 -14.04 25.96
CA ASP A 111 -12.62 -15.30 25.29
C ASP A 111 -14.11 -15.25 24.89
N PRO A 112 -14.44 -14.42 23.90
CA PRO A 112 -15.81 -14.11 23.55
C PRO A 112 -16.52 -15.31 22.92
N ARG A 113 -17.79 -15.50 23.26
CA ARG A 113 -18.67 -16.47 22.57
C ARG A 113 -19.31 -15.80 21.37
N ILE A 114 -19.07 -16.34 20.19
CA ILE A 114 -19.44 -15.69 18.93
C ILE A 114 -20.25 -16.63 18.04
N GLY A 115 -21.23 -16.08 17.31
CA GLY A 115 -21.90 -16.76 16.20
C GLY A 115 -21.79 -15.96 14.91
N GLY A 116 -20.87 -16.32 14.01
CA GLY A 116 -20.78 -15.76 12.66
C GLY A 116 -21.31 -16.70 11.57
N SER A 117 -21.75 -16.14 10.45
CA SER A 117 -22.05 -16.84 9.20
C SER A 117 -21.34 -16.17 8.02
N PRO A 118 -20.93 -16.90 6.96
CA PRO A 118 -20.09 -16.36 5.91
C PRO A 118 -20.80 -15.26 5.11
N GLY A 119 -20.28 -14.04 5.16
CA GLY A 119 -20.55 -12.97 4.20
C GLY A 119 -19.25 -12.70 3.42
N ASN A 120 -19.32 -12.79 2.10
CA ASN A 120 -18.28 -12.58 1.07
C ASN A 120 -16.80 -12.82 1.45
N THR A 121 -16.23 -13.87 0.88
CA THR A 121 -14.81 -14.26 1.02
C THR A 121 -13.87 -13.30 0.28
N ILE A 122 -12.88 -12.73 0.98
CA ILE A 122 -11.66 -12.21 0.33
C ILE A 122 -10.83 -13.42 -0.14
N THR A 123 -10.39 -13.39 -1.40
CA THR A 123 -9.56 -14.45 -2.01
C THR A 123 -8.13 -13.93 -2.13
N ILE A 124 -7.18 -14.59 -1.46
CA ILE A 124 -5.75 -14.43 -1.77
C ILE A 124 -5.54 -15.06 -3.15
N GLN A 125 -5.30 -14.26 -4.19
CA GLN A 125 -5.05 -14.79 -5.54
C GLN A 125 -3.64 -15.37 -5.64
N GLU A 126 -3.50 -16.50 -6.34
CA GLU A 126 -2.22 -17.17 -6.60
C GLU A 126 -1.27 -16.26 -7.38
N SER A 127 -0.02 -16.17 -6.93
CA SER A 127 1.06 -15.52 -7.66
C SER A 127 1.46 -16.38 -8.87
N ILE A 128 1.48 -15.75 -10.05
CA ILE A 128 2.37 -16.14 -11.14
C ILE A 128 3.67 -15.38 -10.91
N VAL A 129 4.80 -16.09 -10.94
CA VAL A 129 6.17 -15.56 -10.80
C VAL A 129 6.33 -14.22 -11.55
N GLY A 130 6.68 -13.15 -10.83
CA GLY A 130 7.01 -11.84 -11.41
C GLY A 130 5.89 -10.79 -11.45
N GLN A 131 4.78 -10.96 -10.73
CA GLN A 131 3.78 -9.91 -10.48
C GLN A 131 3.67 -9.60 -8.97
N PRO A 132 3.37 -8.33 -8.57
CA PRO A 132 3.10 -8.01 -7.17
C PRO A 132 1.83 -8.73 -6.70
N MET A 133 1.88 -9.35 -5.53
CA MET A 133 0.65 -9.82 -4.87
C MET A 133 -0.18 -8.60 -4.49
N SER A 134 -1.30 -8.41 -5.17
CA SER A 134 -2.27 -7.38 -4.86
C SER A 134 -3.30 -7.93 -3.87
N PHE A 135 -3.51 -7.18 -2.79
CA PHE A 135 -4.66 -7.36 -1.90
C PHE A 135 -5.67 -6.28 -2.24
N ASP A 136 -6.91 -6.67 -2.52
CA ASP A 136 -8.02 -5.73 -2.40
C ASP A 136 -8.13 -5.32 -0.93
N LEU A 137 -8.15 -3.99 -0.70
CA LEU A 137 -8.32 -3.36 0.61
C LEU A 137 -9.42 -4.05 1.41
N ILE A 138 -9.14 -4.37 2.67
CA ILE A 138 -10.21 -4.75 3.60
C ILE A 138 -11.14 -3.56 3.73
N ASP A 139 -12.39 -3.73 3.26
CA ASP A 139 -13.46 -2.84 3.67
C ASP A 139 -13.76 -3.12 5.14
N LEU A 140 -13.15 -2.32 6.03
CA LEU A 140 -13.42 -2.38 7.47
C LEU A 140 -14.88 -2.00 7.80
N ASN A 141 -15.67 -1.55 6.82
CA ASN A 141 -17.12 -1.34 6.93
C ASN A 141 -17.94 -2.58 6.56
N ASP A 142 -17.30 -3.73 6.32
CA ASP A 142 -18.04 -4.96 6.06
C ASP A 142 -18.85 -5.34 7.31
N ASN A 143 -20.17 -5.11 7.25
CA ASN A 143 -21.16 -5.29 8.34
C ASN A 143 -21.29 -6.75 8.84
N ASN A 144 -20.35 -7.62 8.45
CA ASN A 144 -20.34 -9.05 8.69
C ASN A 144 -19.35 -9.48 9.78
N CYS A 145 -18.48 -8.59 10.28
CA CYS A 145 -17.48 -8.91 11.29
C CYS A 145 -17.86 -8.43 12.69
N ILE A 146 -17.32 -9.10 13.72
CA ILE A 146 -17.40 -8.62 15.10
C ILE A 146 -16.11 -7.86 15.41
N TYR A 147 -16.27 -6.65 15.92
CA TYR A 147 -15.17 -5.74 16.18
C TYR A 147 -14.91 -5.60 17.68
N PHE A 148 -13.69 -5.89 18.11
CA PHE A 148 -13.17 -5.56 19.44
C PHE A 148 -12.19 -4.41 19.31
N GLY A 149 -12.49 -3.31 19.98
CA GLY A 149 -11.66 -2.13 19.93
C GLY A 149 -11.69 -1.35 21.23
N ALA A 150 -11.33 -0.08 21.14
CA ALA A 150 -11.23 0.78 22.31
C ALA A 150 -12.04 2.07 22.13
N TYR A 151 -12.54 2.62 23.24
CA TYR A 151 -13.20 3.93 23.27
C TYR A 151 -12.65 4.81 24.38
N GLY A 152 -13.00 6.09 24.33
CA GLY A 152 -12.56 7.08 25.30
C GLY A 152 -11.22 7.70 24.93
N ASN A 153 -10.90 8.75 25.65
CA ASN A 153 -9.78 9.62 25.32
C ASN A 153 -8.62 9.26 26.24
N SER A 154 -8.06 8.05 26.23
CA SER A 154 -6.82 7.77 27.00
C SER A 154 -5.72 7.26 26.07
N PRO A 155 -4.44 7.60 26.36
CA PRO A 155 -3.35 7.29 25.44
C PRO A 155 -3.05 5.80 25.46
N ALA A 156 -3.08 5.25 26.67
CA ALA A 156 -2.91 3.85 26.93
C ALA A 156 -4.04 3.05 26.27
N LYS A 157 -3.63 2.02 25.53
CA LYS A 157 -4.52 0.96 25.07
C LYS A 157 -5.20 0.30 26.28
N PRO A 158 -6.39 -0.30 26.11
CA PRO A 158 -6.94 -1.22 27.10
C PRO A 158 -5.90 -2.28 27.47
N LEU A 159 -5.56 -2.38 28.76
CA LEU A 159 -4.56 -3.33 29.25
C LEU A 159 -5.24 -4.57 29.82
N ILE A 160 -4.95 -5.73 29.23
CA ILE A 160 -5.24 -7.03 29.84
C ILE A 160 -3.95 -7.52 30.51
N GLU A 161 -3.94 -7.42 31.83
CA GLU A 161 -2.86 -7.91 32.67
C GLU A 161 -3.10 -9.40 32.92
N CYS A 162 -2.33 -10.24 32.22
CA CYS A 162 -2.62 -11.65 32.05
C CYS A 162 -2.31 -12.48 33.30
N GLN A 163 -1.52 -11.96 34.25
CA GLN A 163 -1.20 -12.63 35.52
C GLN A 163 -0.65 -14.07 35.34
N GLY A 164 0.17 -14.29 34.31
CA GLY A 164 0.70 -15.62 33.95
C GLY A 164 -0.29 -16.51 33.17
N GLY A 165 -1.46 -16.01 32.83
CA GLY A 165 -2.48 -16.65 31.99
C GLY A 165 -2.34 -16.32 30.49
N GLN A 166 -3.46 -16.46 29.77
CA GLN A 166 -3.64 -15.95 28.40
C GLN A 166 -4.28 -14.55 28.46
N GLY A 167 -4.11 -13.74 27.41
CA GLY A 167 -4.71 -12.41 27.29
C GLY A 167 -5.98 -12.44 26.44
N ILE A 168 -5.83 -12.64 25.14
CA ILE A 168 -6.96 -12.73 24.19
C ILE A 168 -6.96 -14.10 23.54
N VAL A 169 -8.14 -14.70 23.44
CA VAL A 169 -8.36 -16.06 22.96
C VAL A 169 -9.50 -16.03 21.94
N ILE A 170 -9.18 -16.25 20.66
CA ILE A 170 -10.15 -16.26 19.56
C ILE A 170 -10.34 -17.67 18.99
N ARG A 171 -11.53 -18.24 19.22
CA ARG A 171 -11.94 -19.58 18.72
C ARG A 171 -12.92 -19.53 17.56
N HIS A 172 -13.16 -18.33 17.03
CA HIS A 172 -14.22 -18.04 16.08
C HIS A 172 -13.67 -17.30 14.85
N ASP A 173 -14.47 -17.21 13.79
CA ASP A 173 -14.12 -16.59 12.51
C ASP A 173 -14.82 -15.22 12.40
N TYR A 174 -14.33 -14.34 11.53
CA TYR A 174 -14.85 -12.99 11.28
C TYR A 174 -14.72 -12.05 12.49
N VAL A 175 -13.53 -12.08 13.11
CA VAL A 175 -13.20 -11.25 14.27
C VAL A 175 -12.09 -10.27 13.93
N ILE A 176 -12.34 -9.00 14.22
CA ILE A 176 -11.34 -7.94 14.18
C ILE A 176 -11.03 -7.55 15.61
N VAL A 177 -9.74 -7.52 15.97
CA VAL A 177 -9.27 -7.03 17.27
C VAL A 177 -8.23 -5.95 17.03
N GLU A 178 -8.46 -4.77 17.59
CA GLU A 178 -7.61 -3.62 17.37
C GLU A 178 -7.24 -2.91 18.67
N GLY A 179 -5.96 -2.52 18.79
CA GLY A 179 -5.55 -1.50 19.74
C GLY A 179 -5.55 -1.94 21.20
N PHE A 180 -5.17 -3.19 21.50
CA PHE A 180 -5.03 -3.73 22.86
C PHE A 180 -3.56 -3.82 23.31
N HIS A 181 -3.34 -3.77 24.63
CA HIS A 181 -2.06 -4.12 25.25
C HIS A 181 -2.28 -5.36 26.15
N LEU A 182 -1.52 -6.41 25.90
CA LEU A 182 -1.48 -7.64 26.67
C LEU A 182 -0.13 -7.75 27.37
N ASP A 183 -0.13 -7.87 28.70
CA ASP A 183 1.11 -7.89 29.48
C ASP A 183 1.18 -9.06 30.46
N HIS A 184 2.40 -9.47 30.81
CA HIS A 184 2.73 -10.52 31.79
C HIS A 184 1.98 -11.85 31.57
N GLY A 185 1.88 -12.30 30.32
CA GLY A 185 1.30 -13.60 29.98
C GLY A 185 2.24 -14.77 30.25
N GLY A 186 1.70 -15.89 30.73
CA GLY A 186 2.48 -17.10 31.05
C GLY A 186 2.22 -18.30 30.14
N ASN A 187 1.24 -18.15 29.25
CA ASN A 187 0.90 -19.09 28.17
C ASN A 187 0.87 -18.31 26.85
N ASN A 188 0.38 -18.91 25.76
CA ASN A 188 0.13 -18.19 24.52
C ASN A 188 -0.78 -16.97 24.76
N VAL A 189 -0.23 -15.76 24.67
CA VAL A 189 -0.85 -14.54 25.22
C VAL A 189 -1.97 -14.05 24.31
N LEU A 190 -1.66 -13.81 23.04
CA LEU A 190 -2.64 -13.67 21.98
C LEU A 190 -2.75 -15.01 21.26
N TRP A 191 -3.86 -15.70 21.46
CA TRP A 191 -4.04 -17.05 20.95
C TRP A 191 -5.26 -17.16 20.05
N MET A 192 -5.11 -17.87 18.95
CA MET A 192 -6.18 -18.19 18.01
C MET A 192 -6.15 -19.66 17.62
N GLY A 193 -7.30 -20.30 17.41
CA GLY A 193 -7.31 -21.72 17.03
C GLY A 193 -8.64 -22.44 17.21
N LYS A 194 -9.03 -23.24 16.20
CA LYS A 194 -10.33 -23.92 16.08
C LYS A 194 -10.09 -25.23 15.40
N GLU A 195 -10.68 -26.24 16.01
CA GLU A 195 -10.47 -27.63 15.62
C GLU A 195 -10.96 -27.96 14.21
N THR A 196 -11.84 -27.14 13.59
CA THR A 196 -12.39 -27.35 12.24
C THR A 196 -12.85 -26.05 11.55
N GLY A 197 -12.57 -25.87 10.26
CA GLY A 197 -13.08 -24.77 9.41
C GLY A 197 -12.10 -23.60 9.20
N ASN A 198 -12.37 -22.75 8.21
CA ASN A 198 -11.53 -21.58 7.90
C ASN A 198 -11.78 -20.44 8.90
N TYR A 199 -10.74 -19.63 9.15
CA TYR A 199 -10.90 -18.35 9.84
C TYR A 199 -10.97 -17.19 8.86
N TRP A 200 -11.39 -16.06 9.40
CA TRP A 200 -11.11 -14.76 8.81
C TRP A 200 -10.95 -13.81 9.98
N ASN A 201 -9.71 -13.67 10.47
CA ASN A 201 -9.45 -12.89 11.68
C ASN A 201 -8.34 -11.89 11.41
N VAL A 202 -8.53 -10.68 11.93
CA VAL A 202 -7.64 -9.54 11.71
C VAL A 202 -7.24 -8.97 13.06
N PHE A 203 -5.94 -8.85 13.30
CA PHE A 203 -5.38 -8.30 14.53
C PHE A 203 -4.50 -7.10 14.16
N ILE A 204 -4.85 -5.93 14.66
CA ILE A 204 -4.22 -4.65 14.28
C ILE A 204 -3.70 -3.94 15.53
N ASP A 205 -2.47 -3.45 15.50
CA ASP A 205 -1.90 -2.59 16.54
C ASP A 205 -2.08 -3.18 17.96
N ILE A 206 -1.74 -4.46 18.13
CA ILE A 206 -1.77 -5.14 19.43
C ILE A 206 -0.35 -5.19 20.01
N ASP A 207 -0.20 -4.69 21.23
CA ASP A 207 1.05 -4.80 21.98
C ASP A 207 0.99 -6.08 22.82
N VAL A 208 2.01 -6.95 22.69
CA VAL A 208 2.17 -8.13 23.52
C VAL A 208 3.54 -8.05 24.19
N THR A 209 3.55 -7.81 25.50
CA THR A 209 4.78 -7.61 26.27
C THR A 209 4.94 -8.64 27.38
N ASN A 210 6.19 -8.96 27.72
CA ASN A 210 6.55 -9.78 28.88
C ASN A 210 5.86 -11.16 28.89
N ALA A 211 5.77 -11.81 27.73
CA ALA A 211 5.23 -13.15 27.61
C ALA A 211 6.29 -14.17 28.04
N THR A 212 6.00 -15.09 28.97
CA THR A 212 6.94 -16.17 29.33
C THR A 212 6.81 -17.41 28.43
N SER A 213 5.93 -17.36 27.42
CA SER A 213 5.69 -18.41 26.43
C SER A 213 5.65 -17.77 25.02
N ASN A 214 4.88 -18.32 24.08
CA ASN A 214 4.67 -17.63 22.80
C ASN A 214 3.84 -16.36 23.03
N ALA A 215 4.26 -15.23 22.45
CA ALA A 215 3.49 -14.00 22.57
C ALA A 215 2.21 -14.06 21.72
N VAL A 216 2.34 -14.44 20.45
CA VAL A 216 1.22 -14.67 19.54
C VAL A 216 1.30 -16.10 19.02
N SER A 217 0.21 -16.85 19.05
CA SER A 217 0.22 -18.17 18.41
C SER A 217 -1.10 -18.66 17.87
N SER A 218 -1.00 -19.59 16.91
CA SER A 218 -2.11 -20.41 16.45
C SER A 218 -1.74 -21.89 16.38
N ASP A 219 -2.37 -22.71 17.24
CA ASP A 219 -1.97 -24.13 17.46
C ASP A 219 -2.91 -25.18 16.87
N PHE A 220 -4.13 -24.80 16.48
CA PHE A 220 -5.12 -25.73 15.91
C PHE A 220 -5.40 -25.48 14.42
N GLY A 221 -4.43 -24.87 13.72
CA GLY A 221 -4.57 -24.46 12.33
C GLY A 221 -5.69 -23.45 12.08
N GLY A 222 -6.14 -23.32 10.82
CA GLY A 222 -7.01 -22.21 10.45
C GLY A 222 -6.88 -21.74 9.01
N GLY A 223 -7.42 -20.57 8.69
CA GLY A 223 -6.97 -19.86 7.48
C GLY A 223 -7.37 -18.40 7.43
N ASN A 224 -6.84 -17.62 6.50
CA ASN A 224 -7.08 -16.16 6.36
C ASN A 224 -6.88 -15.39 7.67
N LEU A 225 -5.65 -15.45 8.18
CA LEU A 225 -5.22 -14.71 9.35
C LEU A 225 -4.38 -13.51 8.91
N TRP A 226 -4.74 -12.32 9.40
CA TRP A 226 -3.93 -11.12 9.23
C TRP A 226 -3.46 -10.57 10.56
N LEU A 227 -2.14 -10.49 10.73
CA LEU A 227 -1.47 -9.77 11.82
C LEU A 227 -0.81 -8.52 11.23
N LYS A 228 -1.25 -7.34 11.66
CA LYS A 228 -0.76 -6.05 11.15
C LYS A 228 -0.30 -5.13 12.26
N GLY A 229 0.92 -4.63 12.18
CA GLY A 229 1.38 -3.57 13.10
C GLY A 229 1.47 -4.02 14.57
N LEU A 230 1.67 -5.31 14.83
CA LEU A 230 1.81 -5.82 16.20
C LEU A 230 3.16 -5.38 16.77
N TYR A 231 3.17 -5.08 18.07
CA TYR A 231 4.40 -4.83 18.83
C TYR A 231 4.60 -5.98 19.83
N VAL A 232 5.52 -6.88 19.51
CA VAL A 232 5.85 -8.05 20.34
C VAL A 232 7.20 -7.82 21.00
N TYR A 233 7.21 -7.73 22.34
CA TYR A 233 8.41 -7.39 23.08
C TYR A 233 8.63 -8.27 24.32
N ASN A 234 9.85 -8.78 24.49
CA ASN A 234 10.24 -9.60 25.64
C ASN A 234 9.34 -10.85 25.80
N TYR A 235 9.50 -11.78 24.86
CA TYR A 235 8.81 -13.07 24.83
C TYR A 235 9.75 -14.21 25.25
N GLY A 236 9.18 -15.34 25.68
CA GLY A 236 9.93 -16.43 26.31
C GLY A 236 10.08 -17.70 25.46
N VAL A 237 9.33 -17.86 24.37
CA VAL A 237 9.47 -19.01 23.45
C VAL A 237 9.50 -18.56 21.98
N ASN A 238 8.38 -18.12 21.40
CA ASN A 238 8.40 -17.49 20.09
C ASN A 238 7.67 -16.15 20.15
N GLY A 239 8.07 -15.20 19.32
CA GLY A 239 7.32 -13.95 19.16
C GLY A 239 5.95 -14.25 18.55
N ILE A 240 5.96 -14.82 17.35
CA ILE A 240 4.77 -15.19 16.58
C ILE A 240 4.92 -16.62 16.08
N LEU A 241 4.01 -17.51 16.47
CA LEU A 241 4.02 -18.93 16.09
C LEU A 241 2.77 -19.32 15.29
N MET A 242 2.98 -19.84 14.10
CA MET A 242 1.92 -20.34 13.21
C MET A 242 2.09 -21.84 12.99
N ASN A 243 1.12 -22.64 13.46
CA ASN A 243 1.13 -24.09 13.30
C ASN A 243 -0.07 -24.60 12.50
N GLY A 244 0.15 -25.67 11.72
CA GLY A 244 -0.93 -26.48 11.17
C GLY A 244 -1.40 -27.55 12.16
N SER A 245 -2.64 -28.06 12.01
CA SER A 245 -3.14 -29.19 12.80
C SER A 245 -3.65 -30.34 11.92
N LEU A 246 -3.90 -31.51 12.53
CA LEU A 246 -4.42 -32.69 11.82
C LEU A 246 -5.78 -32.43 11.13
N ASN A 247 -6.66 -31.69 11.80
CA ASN A 247 -8.05 -31.52 11.39
C ASN A 247 -8.31 -30.21 10.63
N ASN A 248 -7.36 -29.28 10.70
CA ASN A 248 -7.44 -27.96 10.10
C ASN A 248 -6.02 -27.49 9.80
N LYS A 249 -5.60 -27.46 8.54
CA LYS A 249 -4.25 -27.02 8.18
C LYS A 249 -4.26 -25.53 7.92
N MET A 250 -3.28 -24.82 8.47
CA MET A 250 -3.22 -23.37 8.32
C MET A 250 -2.98 -22.95 6.87
N LYS A 251 -3.83 -22.07 6.32
CA LYS A 251 -3.71 -21.52 4.96
C LYS A 251 -4.00 -20.01 4.91
N GLY A 252 -3.24 -19.21 4.17
CA GLY A 252 -3.56 -17.78 4.01
C GLY A 252 -3.21 -16.99 5.27
N VAL A 253 -1.92 -16.88 5.55
CA VAL A 253 -1.38 -16.14 6.69
C VAL A 253 -0.66 -14.91 6.16
N LEU A 254 -1.03 -13.74 6.65
CA LEU A 254 -0.34 -12.48 6.39
C LEU A 254 0.16 -11.91 7.72
N ILE A 255 1.48 -11.74 7.83
CA ILE A 255 2.14 -11.07 8.94
C ILE A 255 2.88 -9.87 8.37
N GLU A 256 2.41 -8.67 8.67
CA GLU A 256 3.01 -7.47 8.12
C GLU A 256 3.13 -6.30 9.09
N ASP A 257 4.11 -5.44 8.80
CA ASP A 257 4.39 -4.21 9.54
C ASP A 257 4.60 -4.45 11.05
N CYS A 258 4.93 -5.67 11.47
CA CYS A 258 5.08 -6.03 12.88
C CYS A 258 6.50 -5.76 13.38
N TRP A 259 6.60 -5.34 14.64
CA TRP A 259 7.86 -5.21 15.38
C TRP A 259 7.99 -6.36 16.37
N VAL A 260 9.05 -7.16 16.27
CA VAL A 260 9.32 -8.29 17.15
C VAL A 260 10.72 -8.16 17.75
N GLU A 261 10.81 -7.91 19.05
CA GLU A 261 12.08 -7.75 19.75
C GLU A 261 12.16 -8.58 21.04
N ASN A 262 13.30 -9.25 21.24
CA ASN A 262 13.62 -9.88 22.51
C ASN A 262 14.87 -9.27 23.17
N PRO A 263 14.72 -8.38 24.16
CA PRO A 263 15.85 -7.77 24.86
C PRO A 263 16.57 -8.75 25.80
N VAL A 264 15.91 -9.83 26.22
CA VAL A 264 16.46 -10.84 27.14
C VAL A 264 16.64 -12.14 26.38
N VAL A 265 17.80 -12.30 25.76
CA VAL A 265 18.08 -13.50 24.98
C VAL A 265 18.34 -14.69 25.93
N LEU A 266 17.41 -15.64 25.97
CA LEU A 266 17.44 -16.79 26.88
C LEU A 266 17.27 -18.12 26.12
N ASP A 267 18.21 -18.42 25.23
CA ASP A 267 18.28 -19.66 24.44
C ASP A 267 17.34 -19.70 23.20
N LEU A 268 16.87 -20.88 22.78
CA LEU A 268 16.46 -21.29 21.41
C LEU A 268 15.11 -20.71 20.92
N GLU A 269 14.96 -19.39 20.91
CA GLU A 269 13.69 -18.72 20.60
C GLU A 269 13.67 -17.97 19.25
N ASP A 270 12.76 -18.33 18.36
CA ASP A 270 12.56 -17.63 17.09
C ASP A 270 11.66 -16.40 17.25
N ALA A 271 11.83 -15.41 16.38
CA ALA A 271 10.91 -14.27 16.35
C ALA A 271 9.59 -14.61 15.64
N ILE A 272 9.65 -15.10 14.40
CA ILE A 272 8.46 -15.54 13.65
C ILE A 272 8.67 -16.97 13.15
N THR A 273 7.75 -17.86 13.49
CA THR A 273 7.86 -19.29 13.21
C THR A 273 6.64 -19.80 12.47
N CYS A 274 6.85 -20.52 11.36
CA CYS A 274 5.84 -21.35 10.70
C CYS A 274 6.26 -22.82 10.76
N HIS A 275 5.64 -23.59 11.65
CA HIS A 275 6.10 -24.94 12.01
C HIS A 275 4.98 -25.99 12.02
N SER A 276 5.36 -27.27 11.90
CA SER A 276 4.40 -28.36 12.14
C SER A 276 3.96 -28.36 13.62
N ASP A 277 2.74 -28.79 13.93
CA ASP A 277 2.41 -29.02 15.35
C ASP A 277 3.28 -30.13 15.99
N ALA A 278 3.13 -30.31 17.30
CA ALA A 278 3.84 -31.35 18.06
C ALA A 278 3.50 -32.80 17.62
N GLN A 279 2.50 -32.99 16.76
CA GLN A 279 2.15 -34.28 16.16
C GLN A 279 2.69 -34.43 14.73
N GLY A 280 3.38 -33.41 14.21
CA GLY A 280 3.96 -33.38 12.87
C GLY A 280 2.98 -32.98 11.77
N ASN A 281 1.86 -32.34 12.10
CA ASN A 281 0.91 -31.85 11.12
C ASN A 281 1.36 -30.51 10.55
N ASN A 282 1.47 -30.44 9.23
CA ASN A 282 2.02 -29.28 8.51
C ASN A 282 0.98 -28.18 8.27
N LEU A 283 1.47 -26.95 8.10
CA LEU A 283 0.73 -25.89 7.41
C LEU A 283 0.44 -26.33 5.96
N GLU A 284 -0.61 -25.77 5.36
CA GLU A 284 -0.95 -26.02 3.97
C GLU A 284 -0.18 -25.06 3.05
N GLY A 285 -0.41 -23.74 3.17
CA GLY A 285 0.31 -22.75 2.38
C GLY A 285 -0.27 -21.35 2.34
N ASP A 286 0.20 -20.52 1.40
CA ASP A 286 -0.12 -19.10 1.25
C ASP A 286 0.29 -18.30 2.50
N VAL A 287 1.59 -18.31 2.77
CA VAL A 287 2.19 -17.61 3.91
C VAL A 287 2.97 -16.40 3.40
N ILE A 288 2.61 -15.22 3.88
CA ILE A 288 3.23 -13.96 3.52
C ILE A 288 3.73 -13.30 4.80
N ILE A 289 5.03 -13.07 4.87
CA ILE A 289 5.68 -12.36 5.96
C ILE A 289 6.39 -11.18 5.32
N ARG A 290 5.87 -9.96 5.51
CA ARG A 290 6.40 -8.78 4.84
C ARG A 290 6.58 -7.54 5.71
N ASN A 291 7.56 -6.71 5.40
CA ASN A 291 7.81 -5.42 6.05
C ASN A 291 7.92 -5.48 7.58
N ASN A 292 8.30 -6.63 8.13
CA ASN A 292 8.45 -6.79 9.58
C ASN A 292 9.84 -6.34 10.02
N THR A 293 9.92 -5.76 11.22
CA THR A 293 11.18 -5.44 11.89
C THR A 293 11.42 -6.43 13.02
N ILE A 294 12.51 -7.19 12.92
CA ILE A 294 12.90 -8.22 13.87
C ILE A 294 14.25 -7.87 14.47
N ILE A 295 14.32 -7.82 15.80
CA ILE A 295 15.51 -7.40 16.53
C ILE A 295 15.81 -8.40 17.65
N LYS A 296 17.04 -8.95 17.67
CA LYS A 296 17.55 -9.81 18.74
C LYS A 296 16.67 -11.05 19.03
N SER A 297 16.47 -11.93 18.04
CA SER A 297 15.92 -13.27 18.34
C SER A 297 16.99 -14.20 18.94
N GLY A 298 16.55 -15.18 19.75
CA GLY A 298 17.42 -16.14 20.43
C GLY A 298 17.93 -17.27 19.54
N GLU A 299 17.16 -17.63 18.52
CA GLU A 299 17.55 -18.52 17.42
C GLU A 299 17.45 -17.78 16.08
N ASP A 300 16.43 -18.05 15.26
CA ASP A 300 16.27 -17.47 13.94
C ASP A 300 15.36 -16.24 13.97
N GLY A 301 15.55 -15.30 13.05
CA GLY A 301 14.61 -14.19 12.86
C GLY A 301 13.27 -14.72 12.34
N ILE A 302 13.33 -15.47 11.24
CA ILE A 302 12.18 -16.18 10.67
C ILE A 302 12.56 -17.65 10.47
N ASP A 303 11.82 -18.56 11.12
CA ASP A 303 11.94 -20.02 10.92
C ASP A 303 10.72 -20.57 10.16
N ILE A 304 10.96 -21.15 8.99
CA ILE A 304 9.98 -21.78 8.11
C ILE A 304 10.33 -23.26 7.93
N THR A 305 9.56 -24.12 8.57
CA THR A 305 9.73 -25.59 8.49
C THR A 305 8.51 -26.30 7.90
N SER A 306 7.46 -25.55 7.57
CA SER A 306 6.19 -26.10 7.09
C SER A 306 5.38 -25.09 6.27
N GLY A 307 4.58 -25.58 5.31
CA GLY A 307 3.73 -24.78 4.42
C GLY A 307 4.23 -24.71 2.98
N THR A 308 3.39 -24.30 2.03
CA THR A 308 3.75 -24.12 0.61
C THR A 308 3.37 -22.71 0.13
N ASN A 309 3.92 -22.24 -0.99
CA ASN A 309 3.66 -20.89 -1.50
C ASN A 309 3.95 -19.80 -0.46
N ILE A 310 5.24 -19.58 -0.20
CA ILE A 310 5.73 -18.71 0.87
C ILE A 310 6.38 -17.48 0.25
N LEU A 311 5.95 -16.28 0.65
CA LEU A 311 6.63 -15.02 0.35
C LEU A 311 7.23 -14.42 1.63
N LEU A 312 8.54 -14.17 1.58
CA LEU A 312 9.26 -13.38 2.57
C LEU A 312 9.74 -12.10 1.89
N GLU A 313 9.13 -10.95 2.22
CA GLU A 313 9.34 -9.69 1.50
C GLU A 313 9.69 -8.51 2.40
N GLY A 314 10.73 -7.74 2.10
CA GLY A 314 10.94 -6.43 2.77
C GLY A 314 11.21 -6.52 4.28
N ASN A 315 11.52 -7.69 4.82
CA ASN A 315 11.75 -7.84 6.27
C ASN A 315 13.14 -7.33 6.65
N HIS A 316 13.21 -6.60 7.75
CA HIS A 316 14.46 -6.16 8.37
C HIS A 316 14.76 -7.02 9.59
N ILE A 317 15.79 -7.86 9.51
CA ILE A 317 16.21 -8.74 10.60
C ILE A 317 17.60 -8.33 11.07
N SER A 318 17.74 -8.00 12.35
CA SER A 318 19.02 -7.61 12.93
C SER A 318 19.31 -8.30 14.25
N ASN A 319 20.59 -8.62 14.46
CA ASN A 319 21.12 -9.16 15.72
C ASN A 319 20.50 -10.50 16.19
N SER A 320 19.92 -11.31 15.31
CA SER A 320 19.53 -12.70 15.63
C SER A 320 20.76 -13.57 15.93
N LEU A 321 20.65 -14.47 16.92
CA LEU A 321 21.79 -15.25 17.41
C LEU A 321 22.10 -16.54 16.64
N ALA A 322 21.18 -17.11 15.84
CA ALA A 322 21.43 -18.29 15.02
C ALA A 322 21.36 -18.02 13.51
N GLY A 323 20.26 -17.48 12.99
CA GLY A 323 20.08 -17.18 11.57
C GLY A 323 19.16 -15.99 11.36
N GLY A 324 19.18 -15.41 10.17
CA GLY A 324 18.22 -14.37 9.78
C GLY A 324 16.91 -15.01 9.35
N ILE A 325 16.99 -15.74 8.24
CA ILE A 325 15.88 -16.51 7.66
C ILE A 325 16.32 -17.97 7.49
N TYR A 326 15.56 -18.88 8.07
CA TYR A 326 15.79 -20.31 8.03
C TYR A 326 14.62 -21.03 7.35
N VAL A 327 14.84 -21.58 6.15
CA VAL A 327 13.80 -22.27 5.36
C VAL A 327 14.21 -23.71 5.07
N VAL A 328 13.51 -24.66 5.68
CA VAL A 328 13.91 -26.08 5.68
C VAL A 328 12.71 -27.04 5.64
N LYS A 329 13.03 -28.35 5.63
CA LYS A 329 12.11 -29.51 5.56
C LYS A 329 11.47 -29.72 4.19
N SER A 330 11.33 -31.00 3.82
CA SER A 330 10.85 -31.42 2.49
C SER A 330 9.39 -31.09 2.19
N TRP A 331 8.61 -30.66 3.18
CA TRP A 331 7.21 -30.30 2.98
C TRP A 331 7.04 -28.84 2.59
N VAL A 332 8.09 -28.03 2.77
CA VAL A 332 8.14 -26.67 2.26
C VAL A 332 8.44 -26.70 0.76
N ASN A 333 7.66 -25.96 -0.01
CA ASN A 333 7.76 -25.92 -1.45
C ASN A 333 7.27 -24.59 -2.00
N THR A 334 7.94 -24.08 -3.04
CA THR A 334 7.68 -22.77 -3.66
C THR A 334 7.88 -21.64 -2.65
N VAL A 335 9.10 -21.09 -2.63
CA VAL A 335 9.47 -20.00 -1.72
C VAL A 335 10.06 -18.84 -2.50
N GLU A 336 9.56 -17.65 -2.23
CA GLU A 336 10.08 -16.40 -2.75
C GLU A 336 10.63 -15.57 -1.59
N VAL A 337 11.87 -15.12 -1.72
CA VAL A 337 12.57 -14.32 -0.71
C VAL A 337 13.09 -13.07 -1.41
N ARG A 338 12.47 -11.91 -1.16
CA ARG A 338 12.82 -10.69 -1.87
C ARG A 338 12.87 -9.43 -1.02
N GLY A 339 13.77 -8.50 -1.35
CA GLY A 339 13.82 -7.21 -0.65
C GLY A 339 14.17 -7.29 0.83
N ASN A 340 14.64 -8.42 1.34
CA ASN A 340 14.93 -8.57 2.78
C ASN A 340 16.32 -8.01 3.11
N PHE A 341 16.44 -7.41 4.29
CA PHE A 341 17.71 -6.94 4.85
C PHE A 341 18.06 -7.77 6.08
N LEU A 342 19.12 -8.57 5.96
CA LEU A 342 19.58 -9.52 6.97
C LEU A 342 20.92 -9.06 7.53
N TYR A 343 20.90 -8.54 8.76
CA TYR A 343 22.07 -8.09 9.51
C TYR A 343 22.15 -8.80 10.87
N SER A 344 22.16 -10.14 10.82
CA SER A 344 22.18 -11.01 12.01
C SER A 344 23.59 -11.12 12.61
N ASN A 345 23.69 -11.34 13.92
CA ASN A 345 24.96 -11.55 14.62
C ASN A 345 25.05 -12.98 15.11
N SER A 346 24.96 -13.92 14.17
CA SER A 346 24.88 -15.33 14.54
C SER A 346 26.18 -15.81 15.17
N ILE A 347 26.03 -16.38 16.36
CA ILE A 347 27.08 -17.08 17.10
C ILE A 347 26.99 -18.60 16.94
N SER A 348 25.93 -19.09 16.28
CA SER A 348 25.67 -20.52 16.09
C SER A 348 26.52 -21.08 14.95
N GLN A 349 27.37 -22.06 15.26
CA GLN A 349 28.15 -22.76 14.24
C GLN A 349 27.24 -23.67 13.41
N GLY A 350 26.88 -23.23 12.20
CA GLY A 350 26.29 -24.10 11.18
C GLY A 350 24.98 -23.62 10.54
N VAL A 351 24.49 -22.44 10.93
CA VAL A 351 23.34 -21.76 10.32
C VAL A 351 23.83 -20.53 9.54
N GLY A 352 23.25 -20.29 8.37
CA GLY A 352 23.49 -19.07 7.59
C GLY A 352 22.47 -17.98 7.84
N ASP A 353 22.86 -16.72 7.61
CA ASP A 353 21.97 -15.57 7.68
C ASP A 353 20.74 -15.76 6.77
N LEU A 354 20.93 -16.32 5.57
CA LEU A 354 19.88 -16.93 4.76
C LEU A 354 20.18 -18.42 4.55
N THR A 355 19.32 -19.27 5.06
CA THR A 355 19.42 -20.73 4.89
C THR A 355 18.25 -21.28 4.09
N ILE A 356 18.54 -21.99 3.01
CA ILE A 356 17.53 -22.59 2.12
C ILE A 356 17.86 -24.07 1.91
N LYS A 357 16.98 -24.95 2.38
CA LYS A 357 17.09 -26.41 2.18
C LYS A 357 15.83 -27.08 1.64
N VAL A 358 15.19 -26.38 0.71
CA VAL A 358 13.89 -26.71 0.11
C VAL A 358 13.91 -26.39 -1.38
N PRO A 359 13.17 -27.10 -2.24
CA PRO A 359 13.19 -26.87 -3.69
C PRO A 359 12.32 -25.68 -4.11
N ASN A 360 12.48 -25.25 -5.37
CA ASN A 360 11.68 -24.20 -6.02
C ASN A 360 11.77 -22.86 -5.28
N VAL A 361 12.96 -22.27 -5.24
CA VAL A 361 13.21 -21.02 -4.52
C VAL A 361 13.73 -19.93 -5.45
N TRP A 362 13.15 -18.73 -5.31
CA TRP A 362 13.62 -17.49 -5.92
C TRP A 362 14.05 -16.54 -4.81
N ALA A 363 15.34 -16.30 -4.66
CA ALA A 363 15.87 -15.32 -3.72
C ALA A 363 16.49 -14.16 -4.50
N TYR A 364 15.88 -12.98 -4.44
CA TYR A 364 16.38 -11.84 -5.19
C TYR A 364 16.20 -10.48 -4.53
N ASN A 365 17.05 -9.51 -4.90
CA ASN A 365 17.07 -8.19 -4.26
C ASN A 365 17.21 -8.27 -2.71
N ASN A 366 17.94 -9.24 -2.16
CA ASN A 366 18.20 -9.28 -0.72
C ASN A 366 19.58 -8.74 -0.40
N VAL A 367 19.69 -8.10 0.76
CA VAL A 367 20.97 -7.76 1.38
C VAL A 367 21.23 -8.76 2.50
N ILE A 368 22.30 -9.51 2.36
CA ILE A 368 22.74 -10.50 3.34
C ILE A 368 24.08 -10.00 3.87
N ALA A 369 24.03 -9.21 4.94
CA ALA A 369 25.13 -8.42 5.46
C ALA A 369 25.52 -8.75 6.93
N GLY A 370 24.99 -9.84 7.49
CA GLY A 370 25.20 -10.22 8.89
C GLY A 370 26.63 -10.64 9.25
N THR A 371 26.91 -10.68 10.55
CA THR A 371 28.15 -11.24 11.14
C THR A 371 28.02 -12.72 11.50
N GLY A 372 26.98 -13.41 11.01
CA GLY A 372 26.76 -14.83 11.23
C GLY A 372 27.86 -15.76 10.70
N HIS A 373 27.83 -17.03 11.11
CA HIS A 373 28.85 -18.01 10.69
C HIS A 373 28.84 -18.25 9.18
N HIS A 374 27.68 -18.24 8.52
CA HIS A 374 27.56 -18.26 7.05
C HIS A 374 26.63 -17.16 6.55
N CYS A 375 26.87 -16.64 5.34
CA CYS A 375 25.95 -15.67 4.74
C CYS A 375 24.78 -16.39 4.07
N LEU A 376 25.09 -17.21 3.06
CA LEU A 376 24.13 -18.00 2.31
C LEU A 376 24.43 -19.49 2.50
N GLN A 377 23.45 -20.25 2.99
CA GLN A 377 23.56 -21.70 3.13
C GLN A 377 22.52 -22.39 2.27
N LEU A 378 22.97 -23.27 1.36
CA LEU A 378 22.11 -24.02 0.44
C LEU A 378 22.35 -25.53 0.62
N GLY A 379 21.31 -26.35 0.59
CA GLY A 379 21.50 -27.81 0.54
C GLY A 379 20.22 -28.63 0.47
N ASN A 380 20.32 -29.92 0.09
CA ASN A 380 19.17 -30.82 -0.04
C ASN A 380 17.99 -30.20 -0.84
N THR A 381 18.29 -29.62 -1.99
CA THR A 381 17.38 -28.74 -2.72
C THR A 381 17.50 -28.88 -4.25
N ASP A 382 16.53 -28.37 -5.00
CA ASP A 382 16.48 -28.35 -6.46
C ASP A 382 15.74 -27.10 -6.98
N ASN A 383 16.05 -26.67 -8.21
CA ASN A 383 15.45 -25.49 -8.86
C ASN A 383 15.55 -24.20 -8.01
N ILE A 384 16.78 -23.76 -7.75
CA ILE A 384 17.09 -22.56 -6.96
C ILE A 384 17.64 -21.46 -7.84
N ARG A 385 17.14 -20.24 -7.64
CA ARG A 385 17.55 -19.01 -8.33
C ARG A 385 17.95 -17.96 -7.31
N ILE A 386 19.18 -17.48 -7.39
CA ILE A 386 19.75 -16.43 -6.53
C ILE A 386 20.11 -15.25 -7.45
N TRP A 387 19.34 -14.16 -7.41
CA TRP A 387 19.50 -13.05 -8.36
C TRP A 387 19.58 -11.67 -7.70
N HIS A 388 20.37 -10.72 -8.23
CA HIS A 388 20.32 -9.32 -7.76
C HIS A 388 20.54 -9.13 -6.24
N ASN A 389 21.22 -10.06 -5.57
CA ASN A 389 21.49 -9.94 -4.14
C ASN A 389 22.84 -9.28 -3.88
N VAL A 390 22.99 -8.66 -2.71
CA VAL A 390 24.28 -8.28 -2.14
C VAL A 390 24.57 -9.24 -0.99
N ILE A 391 25.71 -9.92 -1.06
CA ILE A 391 26.13 -10.91 -0.08
C ILE A 391 27.49 -10.45 0.44
N ALA A 392 27.48 -9.79 1.61
CA ALA A 392 28.61 -9.03 2.11
C ALA A 392 28.96 -9.42 3.56
N PRO A 393 30.21 -9.82 3.84
CA PRO A 393 30.68 -10.12 5.17
C PRO A 393 30.98 -8.87 5.95
N GLY A 394 30.34 -8.75 7.11
CA GLY A 394 30.92 -8.03 8.23
C GLY A 394 32.23 -8.70 8.71
N ASN A 395 32.50 -8.67 10.01
CA ASN A 395 33.77 -9.13 10.57
C ASN A 395 33.68 -10.64 10.97
N ARG A 396 33.93 -11.58 10.05
CA ARG A 396 33.51 -13.01 10.21
C ARG A 396 34.65 -14.04 10.37
N THR A 397 34.23 -15.29 10.68
CA THR A 397 35.07 -16.51 10.77
C THR A 397 34.47 -17.74 10.02
N GLY A 398 33.67 -17.56 8.98
CA GLY A 398 33.04 -18.67 8.24
C GLY A 398 32.79 -18.40 6.75
N ASN A 399 32.03 -19.28 6.07
CA ASN A 399 31.85 -19.24 4.60
C ASN A 399 30.90 -18.13 4.13
N LEU A 400 31.20 -17.49 3.00
CA LEU A 400 30.23 -16.61 2.34
C LEU A 400 29.05 -17.43 1.79
N ILE A 401 29.35 -18.49 1.04
CA ILE A 401 28.37 -19.45 0.53
C ILE A 401 28.75 -20.85 0.99
N TRP A 402 27.82 -21.53 1.66
CA TRP A 402 27.99 -22.92 2.04
C TRP A 402 27.01 -23.83 1.31
N LEU A 403 27.55 -24.68 0.43
CA LEU A 403 26.80 -25.69 -0.30
C LEU A 403 26.88 -27.02 0.46
N GLN A 404 25.72 -27.62 0.73
CA GLN A 404 25.60 -28.88 1.45
C GLN A 404 24.79 -29.91 0.66
N ASP A 405 25.06 -31.19 0.94
CA ASP A 405 24.30 -32.33 0.42
C ASP A 405 24.15 -32.31 -1.11
N SER A 406 23.07 -32.89 -1.63
CA SER A 406 22.77 -32.87 -3.07
C SER A 406 21.97 -31.62 -3.41
N ILE A 407 22.46 -30.84 -4.36
CA ILE A 407 21.76 -29.73 -4.99
C ILE A 407 21.56 -30.10 -6.46
N GLY A 408 20.32 -30.04 -6.97
CA GLY A 408 20.00 -30.37 -8.36
C GLY A 408 20.39 -29.27 -9.34
N GLN A 409 19.48 -28.34 -9.59
CA GLN A 409 19.64 -27.13 -10.38
C GLN A 409 19.83 -25.90 -9.49
N LEU A 410 20.91 -25.16 -9.73
CA LEU A 410 21.21 -23.89 -9.05
C LEU A 410 21.65 -22.85 -10.08
N GLU A 411 20.94 -21.72 -10.12
CA GLU A 411 21.30 -20.56 -10.94
C GLU A 411 21.60 -19.36 -10.04
N ILE A 412 22.76 -18.73 -10.26
CA ILE A 412 23.23 -17.55 -9.54
C ILE A 412 23.65 -16.49 -10.57
N LYS A 413 22.92 -15.38 -10.62
CA LYS A 413 23.16 -14.29 -11.60
C LYS A 413 22.97 -12.90 -11.03
N ASN A 414 23.67 -11.91 -11.56
CA ASN A 414 23.52 -10.51 -11.16
C ASN A 414 23.69 -10.26 -9.65
N ASN A 415 24.46 -11.07 -8.93
CA ASN A 415 24.73 -10.82 -7.50
C ASN A 415 26.07 -10.12 -7.31
N ILE A 416 26.18 -9.35 -6.24
CA ILE A 416 27.46 -8.83 -5.74
C ILE A 416 27.90 -9.69 -4.56
N PHE A 417 29.09 -10.26 -4.66
CA PHE A 417 29.76 -10.99 -3.59
C PHE A 417 30.94 -10.18 -3.09
N ASP A 418 30.83 -9.66 -1.88
CA ASP A 418 31.97 -9.13 -1.16
C ASP A 418 32.59 -10.25 -0.32
N PHE A 419 33.90 -10.41 -0.36
CA PHE A 419 34.67 -11.42 0.35
C PHE A 419 35.60 -10.80 1.40
N SER A 420 35.51 -9.49 1.66
CA SER A 420 36.49 -8.74 2.47
C SER A 420 36.64 -9.17 3.94
N GLY A 421 35.77 -10.05 4.44
CA GLY A 421 35.77 -10.53 5.82
C GLY A 421 35.36 -12.00 6.02
N ALA A 422 35.33 -12.85 4.97
CA ALA A 422 35.02 -14.28 5.12
C ALA A 422 36.30 -15.14 5.31
N ASP A 423 36.16 -16.31 5.95
CA ASP A 423 37.28 -17.26 6.13
C ASP A 423 37.46 -18.17 4.91
N GLN A 424 36.34 -18.50 4.26
CA GLN A 424 36.26 -19.27 3.01
C GLN A 424 35.15 -18.66 2.15
N ASP A 425 35.30 -18.72 0.84
CA ASP A 425 34.38 -18.07 -0.10
C ASP A 425 33.17 -18.97 -0.35
N ILE A 426 33.35 -19.93 -1.25
CA ILE A 426 32.38 -20.99 -1.53
C ILE A 426 32.98 -22.32 -1.06
N SER A 427 32.24 -23.05 -0.23
CA SER A 427 32.62 -24.41 0.18
C SER A 427 31.49 -25.42 0.01
N GLY A 428 31.86 -26.69 -0.04
CA GLY A 428 30.93 -27.80 -0.31
C GLY A 428 31.19 -28.49 -1.65
N PRO A 429 30.40 -29.51 -2.01
CA PRO A 429 30.43 -30.12 -3.33
C PRO A 429 29.71 -29.22 -4.36
N MET A 430 30.37 -28.90 -5.48
CA MET A 430 29.72 -28.22 -6.60
C MET A 430 28.54 -29.05 -7.14
N PRO A 431 27.36 -28.45 -7.35
CA PRO A 431 26.21 -29.10 -7.98
C PRO A 431 26.52 -29.51 -9.43
N PRO A 432 25.90 -30.58 -9.95
CA PRO A 432 26.12 -31.04 -11.32
C PRO A 432 25.55 -30.09 -12.38
N ASN A 433 24.50 -29.33 -12.08
CA ASN A 433 23.85 -28.36 -12.97
C ASN A 433 23.83 -26.96 -12.34
N ILE A 434 25.03 -26.41 -12.15
CA ILE A 434 25.24 -25.06 -11.62
C ILE A 434 25.44 -24.06 -12.76
N VAL A 435 24.74 -22.92 -12.70
CA VAL A 435 24.90 -21.79 -13.61
C VAL A 435 25.29 -20.57 -12.80
N PHE A 436 26.51 -20.11 -13.03
CA PHE A 436 27.11 -18.93 -12.41
C PHE A 436 27.47 -17.99 -13.56
N ASP A 437 26.80 -16.83 -13.65
CA ASP A 437 27.04 -15.86 -14.72
C ASP A 437 26.62 -14.44 -14.32
N TYR A 438 27.21 -13.41 -14.92
CA TYR A 438 26.90 -11.99 -14.65
C TYR A 438 27.00 -11.60 -13.16
N ASN A 439 27.91 -12.19 -12.38
CA ASN A 439 28.12 -11.80 -10.98
C ASN A 439 29.33 -10.85 -10.82
N CYS A 440 29.26 -9.96 -9.84
CA CYS A 440 30.31 -8.99 -9.46
C CYS A 440 31.03 -9.53 -8.21
N TYR A 441 32.34 -9.74 -8.27
CA TYR A 441 33.14 -10.30 -7.16
C TYR A 441 34.15 -9.30 -6.63
N PHE A 442 34.28 -9.20 -5.31
CA PHE A 442 35.14 -8.21 -4.66
C PHE A 442 35.77 -8.70 -3.35
N THR A 443 36.96 -8.21 -3.01
CA THR A 443 37.62 -8.44 -1.72
C THR A 443 38.70 -7.39 -1.47
N LEU A 444 38.83 -6.91 -0.23
CA LEU A 444 39.86 -5.96 0.19
C LEU A 444 41.11 -6.64 0.78
N THR A 445 41.00 -7.89 1.23
CA THR A 445 41.92 -8.45 2.25
C THR A 445 42.64 -9.74 1.85
N ARG A 446 42.32 -10.36 0.70
CA ARG A 446 42.83 -11.69 0.32
C ARG A 446 42.90 -11.94 -1.20
N ASP A 447 43.50 -13.06 -1.59
CA ASP A 447 43.64 -13.49 -3.00
C ASP A 447 42.27 -13.91 -3.61
N GLU A 448 42.15 -13.89 -4.95
CA GLU A 448 40.93 -14.16 -5.76
C GLU A 448 40.38 -15.62 -5.70
N ASN A 449 40.62 -16.35 -4.61
CA ASN A 449 40.32 -17.77 -4.46
C ASN A 449 38.89 -18.06 -4.02
N ILE A 450 37.98 -18.24 -4.98
CA ILE A 450 36.55 -18.35 -4.73
C ILE A 450 36.04 -19.75 -4.32
N TYR A 451 36.74 -20.85 -4.66
CA TYR A 451 36.27 -22.20 -4.31
C TYR A 451 37.42 -23.19 -4.10
N GLN A 452 37.49 -23.84 -2.94
CA GLN A 452 38.51 -24.86 -2.60
C GLN A 452 39.97 -24.48 -2.95
N ASN A 453 40.33 -23.20 -2.79
CA ASN A 453 41.62 -22.60 -3.17
C ASN A 453 41.89 -22.48 -4.68
N TYR A 454 40.89 -22.67 -5.53
CA TYR A 454 40.96 -22.28 -6.93
C TYR A 454 40.57 -20.81 -7.06
N SER A 455 41.38 -20.07 -7.80
CA SER A 455 41.07 -18.73 -8.25
C SER A 455 39.91 -18.73 -9.25
N PHE A 456 39.27 -17.57 -9.37
CA PHE A 456 38.24 -17.32 -10.38
C PHE A 456 38.70 -17.71 -11.80
N GLN A 457 39.94 -17.36 -12.17
CA GLN A 457 40.50 -17.72 -13.48
C GLN A 457 40.75 -19.23 -13.62
N GLU A 458 41.25 -19.90 -12.58
CA GLU A 458 41.48 -21.36 -12.63
C GLU A 458 40.17 -22.15 -12.79
N LEU A 459 39.07 -21.68 -12.18
CA LEU A 459 37.75 -22.29 -12.35
C LEU A 459 37.21 -22.09 -13.75
N ARG A 460 37.38 -20.89 -14.32
CA ARG A 460 37.02 -20.59 -15.71
C ARG A 460 37.86 -21.41 -16.70
N ASP A 461 39.15 -21.58 -16.45
CA ASP A 461 40.04 -22.40 -17.28
C ASP A 461 39.67 -23.88 -17.22
N ALA A 462 39.30 -24.38 -16.04
CA ALA A 462 38.85 -25.75 -15.83
C ALA A 462 37.42 -26.00 -16.35
N ASN A 463 36.58 -24.97 -16.34
CA ASN A 463 35.19 -25.01 -16.77
C ASN A 463 34.82 -23.71 -17.50
N PRO A 464 34.99 -23.63 -18.83
CA PRO A 464 34.79 -22.40 -19.61
C PRO A 464 33.36 -21.82 -19.57
N SER A 465 32.37 -22.58 -19.11
CA SER A 465 31.00 -22.10 -18.92
C SER A 465 30.74 -21.51 -17.52
N PHE A 466 31.74 -21.52 -16.64
CA PHE A 466 31.66 -20.88 -15.32
C PHE A 466 32.01 -19.40 -15.43
N GLU A 467 31.08 -18.52 -15.05
CA GLU A 467 31.21 -17.06 -15.06
C GLU A 467 31.76 -16.49 -16.38
N PRO A 468 31.12 -16.75 -17.54
CA PRO A 468 31.59 -16.20 -18.81
C PRO A 468 31.45 -14.67 -18.88
N ASN A 469 30.47 -14.06 -18.20
CA ASN A 469 30.23 -12.61 -18.19
C ASN A 469 30.49 -11.96 -16.82
N GLY A 470 30.77 -12.73 -15.77
CA GLY A 470 31.14 -12.19 -14.46
C GLY A 470 32.58 -11.67 -14.41
N PHE A 471 32.85 -10.82 -13.41
CA PHE A 471 34.14 -10.13 -13.27
C PHE A 471 34.49 -9.80 -11.82
N TRP A 472 35.76 -9.49 -11.62
CA TRP A 472 36.33 -9.00 -10.37
C TRP A 472 36.48 -7.48 -10.44
N ALA A 473 35.75 -6.74 -9.58
CA ALA A 473 35.89 -5.31 -9.44
C ALA A 473 35.28 -4.82 -8.13
N ASP A 474 35.73 -3.66 -7.64
CA ASP A 474 35.09 -2.97 -6.52
C ASP A 474 33.68 -2.52 -6.92
N PRO A 475 32.61 -2.97 -6.22
CA PRO A 475 31.25 -2.56 -6.54
C PRO A 475 30.99 -1.08 -6.23
N GLN A 476 31.89 -0.40 -5.51
CA GLN A 476 31.76 1.00 -5.14
C GLN A 476 30.46 1.29 -4.39
N PHE A 477 30.22 0.54 -3.31
CA PHE A 477 29.09 0.81 -2.43
C PHE A 477 29.22 2.20 -1.78
N ILE A 478 28.10 2.91 -1.59
CA ILE A 478 28.07 4.23 -0.92
C ILE A 478 28.68 4.15 0.49
N ASN A 479 28.37 3.10 1.25
CA ASN A 479 28.94 2.88 2.58
C ASN A 479 29.04 1.37 2.90
N PRO A 480 30.06 0.65 2.41
CA PRO A 480 30.16 -0.81 2.60
C PRO A 480 30.23 -1.27 4.06
N ALA A 481 30.52 -0.38 5.02
CA ALA A 481 30.58 -0.68 6.45
C ALA A 481 29.28 -0.38 7.21
N GLY A 482 28.25 0.10 6.51
CA GLY A 482 27.00 0.52 7.12
C GLY A 482 26.03 -0.64 7.42
N THR A 483 25.03 -0.37 8.26
CA THR A 483 24.06 -1.37 8.78
C THR A 483 22.63 -1.15 8.28
N LEU A 484 22.48 -0.58 7.07
CA LEU A 484 21.19 -0.23 6.47
C LEU A 484 21.23 -0.62 4.98
N PRO A 485 20.09 -0.90 4.32
CA PRO A 485 20.05 -1.21 2.90
C PRO A 485 20.70 -0.15 2.00
N ASP A 486 20.46 1.14 2.28
CA ASP A 486 20.97 2.26 1.45
C ASP A 486 22.49 2.33 1.37
N HIS A 487 23.16 1.76 2.38
CA HIS A 487 24.61 1.68 2.41
C HIS A 487 25.20 0.78 1.32
N PHE A 488 24.40 -0.12 0.74
CA PHE A 488 24.78 -1.05 -0.32
C PHE A 488 24.33 -0.60 -1.72
N ARG A 489 23.89 0.65 -1.88
CA ARG A 489 23.68 1.25 -3.22
C ARG A 489 25.02 1.44 -3.93
N LEU A 490 24.99 1.43 -5.27
CA LEU A 490 26.16 1.65 -6.11
C LEU A 490 26.42 3.15 -6.28
N ALA A 491 27.68 3.56 -6.28
CA ALA A 491 28.08 4.89 -6.73
C ALA A 491 28.08 4.97 -8.28
N GLY A 492 27.97 6.18 -8.85
CA GLY A 492 27.80 6.38 -10.31
C GLY A 492 28.93 5.81 -11.19
N GLY A 493 30.13 5.63 -10.65
CA GLY A 493 31.27 5.01 -11.36
C GLY A 493 31.33 3.48 -11.28
N SER A 494 30.34 2.84 -10.66
CA SER A 494 30.42 1.41 -10.32
C SER A 494 30.51 0.54 -11.58
N PRO A 495 31.44 -0.42 -11.62
CA PRO A 495 31.54 -1.38 -12.72
C PRO A 495 30.35 -2.36 -12.77
N CYS A 496 29.58 -2.47 -11.68
CA CYS A 496 28.40 -3.32 -11.64
C CYS A 496 27.19 -2.68 -12.36
N ILE A 497 27.24 -1.39 -12.73
CA ILE A 497 26.20 -0.68 -13.51
C ILE A 497 26.20 -1.13 -14.98
N ASN A 498 25.02 -1.35 -15.55
CA ASN A 498 24.74 -1.83 -16.91
C ASN A 498 25.43 -3.17 -17.28
N SER A 499 25.91 -3.91 -16.30
CA SER A 499 26.75 -5.10 -16.49
C SER A 499 26.02 -6.42 -16.24
N GLY A 500 24.74 -6.38 -15.87
CA GLY A 500 23.89 -7.52 -15.58
C GLY A 500 23.13 -8.05 -16.80
N THR A 501 22.24 -9.02 -16.54
CA THR A 501 21.38 -9.63 -17.57
C THR A 501 19.91 -9.68 -17.15
N ASN A 502 18.98 -9.81 -18.10
CA ASN A 502 17.56 -9.94 -17.78
C ASN A 502 17.28 -11.31 -17.14
N VAL A 503 16.90 -11.31 -15.86
CA VAL A 503 16.46 -12.50 -15.11
C VAL A 503 14.99 -12.43 -14.68
N ALA A 504 14.20 -11.55 -15.30
CA ALA A 504 12.77 -11.34 -15.01
C ALA A 504 12.45 -10.87 -13.56
N ALA A 505 13.38 -10.17 -12.91
CA ALA A 505 13.09 -9.36 -11.72
C ALA A 505 12.64 -7.97 -12.18
N ALA A 506 11.36 -7.62 -11.95
CA ALA A 506 10.75 -6.42 -12.53
C ALA A 506 11.20 -5.10 -11.88
N VAL A 507 11.60 -5.15 -10.61
CA VAL A 507 12.02 -3.99 -9.83
C VAL A 507 13.27 -4.28 -9.00
N ASP A 508 13.97 -3.25 -8.53
CA ASP A 508 15.08 -3.34 -7.58
C ASP A 508 14.60 -3.42 -6.11
N PHE A 509 15.52 -3.28 -5.13
CA PHE A 509 15.20 -3.33 -3.71
C PHE A 509 14.20 -2.25 -3.25
N TRP A 510 14.19 -1.08 -3.90
CA TRP A 510 13.34 0.06 -3.56
C TRP A 510 12.10 0.18 -4.46
N GLY A 511 11.88 -0.80 -5.36
CA GLY A 511 10.75 -0.78 -6.28
C GLY A 511 11.03 -0.06 -7.60
N THR A 512 12.27 0.36 -7.88
CA THR A 512 12.66 0.98 -9.15
C THR A 512 12.56 -0.04 -10.28
N PRO A 513 11.86 0.23 -11.41
CA PRO A 513 11.75 -0.71 -12.52
C PRO A 513 13.11 -1.09 -13.11
N ARG A 514 13.29 -2.34 -13.55
CA ARG A 514 14.49 -2.80 -14.25
C ARG A 514 14.20 -3.08 -15.75
N PRO A 515 15.13 -2.77 -16.66
CA PRO A 515 16.37 -2.07 -16.42
C PRO A 515 16.19 -0.55 -16.36
N GLN A 516 17.13 0.15 -15.73
CA GLN A 516 17.33 1.59 -15.95
C GLN A 516 18.59 1.82 -16.80
N GLY A 517 18.68 2.96 -17.49
CA GLY A 517 19.86 3.28 -18.29
C GLY A 517 20.10 2.34 -19.48
N GLY A 518 21.34 1.85 -19.63
CA GLY A 518 21.82 1.11 -20.81
C GLY A 518 21.69 -0.42 -20.73
N GLY A 519 21.33 -0.96 -19.56
CA GLY A 519 21.30 -2.40 -19.29
C GLY A 519 20.87 -2.68 -17.85
N PHE A 520 20.85 -3.95 -17.46
CA PHE A 520 20.53 -4.32 -16.08
C PHE A 520 21.75 -4.09 -15.20
N ASP A 521 21.56 -3.65 -13.96
CA ASP A 521 22.65 -3.58 -12.99
C ASP A 521 22.82 -4.91 -12.25
N ILE A 522 24.06 -5.19 -11.84
CA ILE A 522 24.39 -6.28 -10.92
C ILE A 522 24.18 -5.78 -9.48
N GLY A 523 23.46 -6.56 -8.66
CA GLY A 523 23.16 -6.24 -7.26
C GLY A 523 21.74 -5.72 -7.01
N ILE A 524 21.53 -5.18 -5.83
CA ILE A 524 20.19 -4.84 -5.29
C ILE A 524 19.64 -3.50 -5.77
N PHE A 525 20.48 -2.67 -6.37
CA PHE A 525 20.17 -1.31 -6.79
C PHE A 525 20.17 -1.25 -8.31
N GLU A 526 19.19 -0.57 -8.89
CA GLU A 526 19.19 -0.22 -10.30
C GLU A 526 19.42 1.29 -10.45
N GLN A 527 20.64 1.63 -10.86
CA GLN A 527 21.07 3.00 -11.11
C GLN A 527 20.30 3.55 -12.32
N GLY A 528 19.62 4.66 -12.10
CA GLY A 528 19.02 5.49 -13.14
C GLY A 528 20.04 6.12 -14.08
N THR A 529 19.75 7.31 -14.59
CA THR A 529 20.78 8.15 -15.23
C THR A 529 22.00 8.29 -14.31
N VAL A 530 23.20 8.08 -14.86
CA VAL A 530 24.48 8.07 -14.13
C VAL A 530 24.73 9.43 -13.51
N ASP A 531 24.93 9.45 -12.20
CA ASP A 531 25.42 10.62 -11.50
C ASP A 531 26.91 10.85 -11.83
N CYS A 532 27.18 11.85 -12.67
CA CYS A 532 28.49 12.33 -13.08
C CYS A 532 29.15 13.26 -12.04
N ASP A 533 28.46 13.62 -10.96
CA ASP A 533 29.06 14.44 -9.89
C ASP A 533 29.79 13.54 -8.87
N PRO A 534 31.07 13.79 -8.57
CA PRO A 534 31.78 13.10 -7.50
C PRO A 534 31.31 13.49 -6.07
N ASP A 535 30.47 14.52 -5.90
CA ASP A 535 29.86 14.89 -4.62
C ASP A 535 28.58 14.06 -4.35
N PRO A 536 28.53 13.23 -3.29
CA PRO A 536 27.37 12.40 -2.98
C PRO A 536 26.10 13.18 -2.58
N ASN A 537 26.15 14.51 -2.51
CA ASN A 537 25.00 15.37 -2.18
C ASN A 537 24.46 16.16 -3.39
N ILE A 538 25.08 16.03 -4.56
CA ILE A 538 24.70 16.74 -5.78
C ILE A 538 24.55 15.70 -6.89
N THR A 539 23.47 15.78 -7.66
CA THR A 539 23.21 14.83 -8.76
C THR A 539 23.40 15.52 -10.10
N ALA A 540 24.41 15.15 -10.88
CA ALA A 540 24.66 15.65 -12.24
C ALA A 540 24.58 14.51 -13.26
N TYR A 541 24.05 14.70 -14.46
CA TYR A 541 23.91 13.64 -15.47
C TYR A 541 24.73 13.99 -16.72
N PRO A 542 24.95 13.06 -17.68
CA PRO A 542 25.49 13.43 -18.99
C PRO A 542 24.64 14.53 -19.65
N GLY A 543 25.30 15.62 -20.05
CA GLY A 543 24.68 16.86 -20.51
C GLY A 543 24.50 17.92 -19.44
N SER A 544 24.72 17.59 -18.16
CA SER A 544 24.76 18.58 -17.08
C SER A 544 25.97 19.52 -17.24
N PRO A 545 25.82 20.80 -16.84
CA PRO A 545 26.92 21.76 -16.84
C PRO A 545 28.07 21.28 -15.95
N CYS A 546 29.29 21.58 -16.37
CA CYS A 546 30.50 21.33 -15.60
C CYS A 546 31.55 22.42 -15.91
N ASP A 547 32.74 22.33 -15.30
CA ASP A 547 33.89 23.21 -15.61
C ASP A 547 35.14 22.32 -15.79
N ASP A 548 35.72 22.34 -17.00
CA ASP A 548 36.92 21.56 -17.33
C ASP A 548 38.24 22.28 -17.01
N GLY A 549 38.15 23.54 -16.56
CA GLY A 549 39.26 24.42 -16.22
C GLY A 549 40.03 25.00 -17.41
N ASP A 550 39.58 24.79 -18.65
CA ASP A 550 40.16 25.37 -19.86
C ASP A 550 39.46 26.68 -20.24
N ASN A 551 40.15 27.80 -20.02
CA ASN A 551 39.62 29.14 -20.28
C ASN A 551 39.49 29.50 -21.78
N THR A 552 39.79 28.57 -22.68
CA THR A 552 39.60 28.75 -24.13
C THR A 552 38.31 28.12 -24.65
N THR A 553 37.63 27.36 -23.80
CA THR A 553 36.31 26.76 -24.03
C THR A 553 35.25 27.44 -23.17
N SER A 554 33.98 27.20 -23.54
CA SER A 554 32.77 27.70 -22.87
C SER A 554 31.64 26.71 -23.13
N ASN A 555 30.62 26.71 -22.26
CA ASN A 555 29.53 25.74 -22.24
C ASN A 555 30.04 24.30 -22.04
N ASP A 556 30.84 24.07 -21.00
CA ASP A 556 31.34 22.73 -20.71
C ASP A 556 30.20 21.86 -20.17
N VAL A 557 30.09 20.66 -20.70
CA VAL A 557 29.08 19.68 -20.30
C VAL A 557 29.72 18.32 -20.11
N TYR A 558 29.18 17.54 -19.16
CA TYR A 558 29.59 16.15 -18.98
C TYR A 558 29.20 15.33 -20.21
N ASP A 559 30.17 14.68 -20.86
CA ASP A 559 29.90 13.76 -21.96
C ASP A 559 29.26 12.43 -21.46
N THR A 560 28.94 11.52 -22.38
CA THR A 560 28.35 10.21 -22.05
C THR A 560 29.27 9.30 -21.21
N ASN A 561 30.52 9.69 -20.98
CA ASN A 561 31.48 9.02 -20.12
C ASN A 561 31.86 9.88 -18.90
N CYS A 562 31.06 10.90 -18.57
CA CYS A 562 31.27 11.88 -17.49
C CYS A 562 32.62 12.65 -17.58
N ASN A 563 33.15 12.87 -18.79
CA ASN A 563 34.24 13.84 -18.97
C ASN A 563 33.66 15.23 -19.21
N CYS A 564 34.16 16.22 -18.48
CA CYS A 564 33.80 17.62 -18.71
C CYS A 564 34.60 18.20 -19.89
N ALA A 565 33.93 18.80 -20.88
CA ALA A 565 34.57 19.51 -21.99
C ALA A 565 33.64 20.56 -22.65
N GLY A 566 34.19 21.69 -23.13
CA GLY A 566 33.41 22.76 -23.80
C GLY A 566 33.77 23.10 -25.25
N ALA A 567 33.09 24.13 -25.78
CA ALA A 567 33.25 24.64 -27.14
C ALA A 567 34.04 25.97 -27.20
N PRO A 568 34.79 26.29 -28.27
CA PRO A 568 35.61 27.52 -28.35
C PRO A 568 34.80 28.84 -28.24
N ASN A 569 35.27 29.78 -27.40
CA ASN A 569 34.59 31.04 -27.02
C ASN A 569 34.35 32.03 -28.21
N ALA A 570 33.17 32.70 -28.22
CA ALA A 570 32.60 33.48 -29.33
C ALA A 570 32.70 35.03 -29.28
N CYS A 571 33.19 35.70 -28.22
CA CYS A 571 33.11 37.18 -28.09
C CYS A 571 34.13 38.03 -28.90
N PHE A 572 34.67 37.51 -30.00
CA PHE A 572 35.63 38.25 -30.83
C PHE A 572 34.94 39.27 -31.75
N GLY A 573 34.90 40.54 -31.34
CA GLY A 573 34.59 41.69 -32.22
C GLY A 573 33.28 42.43 -31.95
N ILE A 574 32.53 42.06 -30.91
CA ILE A 574 31.22 42.64 -30.57
C ILE A 574 31.32 43.65 -29.41
N GLY A 575 32.33 43.50 -28.54
CA GLY A 575 32.56 44.38 -27.39
C GLY A 575 31.85 43.88 -26.14
N ASP A 576 32.45 44.18 -24.99
CA ASP A 576 32.05 43.81 -23.62
C ASP A 576 32.51 45.02 -22.77
N ALA A 577 31.59 45.89 -22.38
CA ALA A 577 31.92 47.24 -21.92
C ALA A 577 32.39 47.29 -20.46
N ASP A 578 31.93 46.37 -19.63
CA ASP A 578 32.30 46.27 -18.23
C ASP A 578 33.23 45.07 -17.91
N ALA A 579 33.53 44.26 -18.93
CA ALA A 579 34.55 43.22 -18.97
C ALA A 579 34.23 41.98 -18.13
N ASP A 580 32.95 41.61 -18.05
CA ASP A 580 32.47 40.43 -17.32
C ASP A 580 32.47 39.13 -18.16
N GLY A 581 32.73 39.24 -19.46
CA GLY A 581 32.78 38.12 -20.40
C GLY A 581 31.54 37.98 -21.30
N VAL A 582 30.53 38.85 -21.15
CA VAL A 582 29.31 38.88 -21.96
C VAL A 582 29.40 39.95 -23.06
N CYS A 583 28.95 39.60 -24.27
CA CYS A 583 28.94 40.53 -25.40
C CYS A 583 27.81 41.57 -25.30
N ALA A 584 28.11 42.83 -25.61
CA ALA A 584 27.24 44.01 -25.46
C ALA A 584 25.89 43.97 -26.22
N ASP A 585 25.70 43.07 -27.18
CA ASP A 585 24.43 42.88 -27.88
C ASP A 585 23.51 41.84 -27.21
N VAL A 586 24.02 41.19 -26.17
CA VAL A 586 23.32 40.19 -25.34
C VAL A 586 23.16 40.68 -23.90
N ASP A 587 23.89 41.72 -23.49
CA ASP A 587 23.83 42.27 -22.13
C ASP A 587 22.72 43.33 -21.97
N CYS A 588 21.69 42.99 -21.19
CA CYS A 588 20.58 43.89 -20.84
C CYS A 588 20.99 45.03 -19.89
N ASP A 589 22.19 45.00 -19.28
CA ASP A 589 22.82 46.15 -18.60
C ASP A 589 24.36 46.18 -18.75
N ASP A 590 24.83 46.43 -20.00
CA ASP A 590 26.24 46.57 -20.46
C ASP A 590 27.04 47.73 -19.81
N ASN A 591 26.74 48.09 -18.56
CA ASN A 591 27.48 49.08 -17.78
C ASN A 591 27.68 48.68 -16.31
N ASP A 592 27.16 47.53 -15.87
CA ASP A 592 27.31 47.03 -14.50
C ASP A 592 27.94 45.63 -14.48
N PRO A 593 29.26 45.50 -14.19
CA PRO A 593 29.98 44.22 -14.21
C PRO A 593 29.58 43.28 -13.06
N SER A 594 28.58 43.67 -12.26
CA SER A 594 27.97 42.84 -11.22
C SER A 594 26.60 42.28 -11.61
N ILE A 595 26.08 42.63 -12.79
CA ILE A 595 24.77 42.22 -13.29
C ILE A 595 24.88 41.88 -14.79
N ALA A 596 25.24 40.63 -15.09
CA ALA A 596 25.09 40.08 -16.44
C ALA A 596 23.64 39.60 -16.60
N TYR A 597 22.83 40.28 -17.42
CA TYR A 597 21.48 39.84 -17.75
C TYR A 597 21.39 39.57 -19.25
N GLN A 598 21.44 38.31 -19.65
CA GLN A 598 21.26 37.86 -21.02
C GLN A 598 19.85 37.33 -21.26
N PRO A 599 19.27 37.49 -22.46
CA PRO A 599 18.12 36.71 -22.84
C PRO A 599 18.40 35.21 -22.68
N GLY A 600 17.71 34.55 -21.75
CA GLY A 600 17.99 33.18 -21.31
C GLY A 600 18.50 33.07 -19.87
N ASP A 601 18.96 34.15 -19.25
CA ASP A 601 19.39 34.16 -17.85
C ASP A 601 18.20 34.07 -16.90
N ALA A 602 18.40 33.36 -15.79
CA ALA A 602 17.39 33.22 -14.77
C ALA A 602 17.00 34.59 -14.20
N CYS A 603 15.71 34.82 -14.15
CA CYS A 603 15.13 36.00 -13.51
C CYS A 603 13.92 35.58 -12.68
N ASP A 604 13.35 36.50 -11.93
CA ASP A 604 12.13 36.27 -11.15
C ASP A 604 11.15 37.38 -11.55
N ASP A 605 10.05 37.01 -12.20
CA ASP A 605 8.99 37.95 -12.60
C ASP A 605 8.00 38.23 -11.45
N GLY A 606 8.23 37.59 -10.29
CA GLY A 606 7.43 37.70 -9.08
C GLY A 606 6.19 36.80 -9.09
N ASP A 607 6.03 35.91 -10.07
CA ASP A 607 4.97 34.88 -10.09
C ASP A 607 5.46 33.60 -9.38
N PRO A 608 4.95 33.28 -8.18
CA PRO A 608 5.38 32.10 -7.43
C PRO A 608 4.91 30.77 -8.04
N THR A 609 4.12 30.81 -9.12
CA THR A 609 3.51 29.62 -9.73
C THR A 609 4.24 29.10 -10.96
N THR A 610 5.24 29.83 -11.42
CA THR A 610 6.15 29.42 -12.48
C THR A 610 7.57 29.30 -11.92
N SER A 611 8.39 28.48 -12.55
CA SER A 611 9.81 28.44 -12.23
C SER A 611 10.62 28.25 -13.51
N GLY A 612 11.86 28.75 -13.47
CA GLY A 612 12.73 28.74 -14.64
C GLY A 612 12.41 29.88 -15.61
N GLU A 613 11.91 31.00 -15.09
CA GLU A 613 11.77 32.24 -15.84
C GLU A 613 13.13 32.66 -16.35
N THR A 614 13.11 33.14 -17.58
CA THR A 614 14.30 33.64 -18.22
C THR A 614 14.05 35.03 -18.75
N ILE A 615 15.10 35.83 -18.79
CA ILE A 615 15.04 37.12 -19.46
C ILE A 615 14.73 36.87 -20.94
N GLN A 616 13.73 37.57 -21.45
CA GLN A 616 13.24 37.44 -22.81
C GLN A 616 14.08 38.32 -23.74
N GLY A 617 13.90 38.13 -25.06
CA GLY A 617 14.62 38.90 -26.08
C GLY A 617 14.36 40.41 -26.07
N ASP A 618 13.42 40.89 -25.26
CA ASP A 618 13.14 42.31 -25.02
C ASP A 618 13.59 42.80 -23.63
N CYS A 619 14.40 42.01 -22.92
CA CYS A 619 14.87 42.25 -21.55
C CYS A 619 13.74 42.30 -20.50
N SER A 620 12.56 41.74 -20.77
CA SER A 620 11.55 41.45 -19.74
C SER A 620 11.79 40.09 -19.09
N CYS A 621 11.37 39.89 -17.84
CA CYS A 621 11.42 38.57 -17.20
C CYS A 621 10.12 37.80 -17.48
N GLY A 622 10.22 36.51 -17.84
CA GLY A 622 9.05 35.62 -17.99
C GLY A 622 9.38 34.26 -18.61
N GLY A 623 8.36 33.54 -19.10
CA GLY A 623 8.55 32.29 -19.85
C GLY A 623 8.86 31.05 -19.01
N GLY A 624 8.63 31.10 -17.69
CA GLY A 624 8.76 29.96 -16.79
C GLY A 624 7.83 28.79 -17.15
N THR A 625 8.26 27.58 -16.83
CA THR A 625 7.41 26.39 -16.94
C THR A 625 6.58 26.25 -15.66
N PRO A 626 5.33 25.74 -15.73
CA PRO A 626 4.57 25.40 -14.53
C PRO A 626 5.38 24.38 -13.72
N GLY A 627 5.98 24.86 -12.65
CA GLY A 627 6.66 24.04 -11.66
C GLY A 627 5.73 23.82 -10.47
N PRO A 628 6.08 22.91 -9.57
CA PRO A 628 5.48 22.91 -8.25
C PRO A 628 5.76 24.27 -7.57
N ALA A 629 4.70 25.04 -7.37
CA ALA A 629 4.68 26.25 -6.56
C ALA A 629 4.76 25.86 -5.09
N VAL A 630 5.63 26.51 -4.31
CA VAL A 630 5.69 26.30 -2.86
C VAL A 630 5.24 27.57 -2.15
N THR A 631 4.28 27.43 -1.24
CA THR A 631 3.87 28.50 -0.34
C THR A 631 4.01 28.04 1.11
N CYS A 632 4.53 28.90 1.98
CA CYS A 632 4.63 28.64 3.40
C CYS A 632 3.95 29.77 4.16
N SER A 633 3.09 29.41 5.09
CA SER A 633 2.43 30.36 6.00
C SER A 633 2.72 29.97 7.43
N ARG A 634 3.29 30.91 8.18
CA ARG A 634 3.48 30.81 9.63
C ARG A 634 2.31 31.47 10.33
N ILE A 635 1.89 30.88 11.44
CA ILE A 635 0.88 31.49 12.31
C ILE A 635 1.38 32.87 12.76
N ASP A 636 0.58 33.91 12.53
CA ASP A 636 0.93 35.31 12.76
C ASP A 636 -0.04 36.05 13.69
N ASN A 637 -0.97 35.30 14.32
CA ASN A 637 -1.97 35.83 15.23
C ASN A 637 -2.24 34.87 16.40
N SER A 638 -2.50 35.43 17.57
CA SER A 638 -2.84 34.70 18.81
C SER A 638 -4.11 33.86 18.66
N ALA A 639 -5.07 34.31 17.84
CA ALA A 639 -6.30 33.55 17.60
C ALA A 639 -6.15 32.45 16.52
N ASP A 640 -4.94 32.25 15.99
CA ASP A 640 -4.68 31.32 14.89
C ASP A 640 -3.96 30.04 15.37
N ASP A 641 -3.55 29.95 16.63
CA ASP A 641 -3.30 28.68 17.31
C ASP A 641 -4.06 28.63 18.64
N ALA A 642 -4.52 27.43 18.98
CA ALA A 642 -5.32 27.25 20.18
C ALA A 642 -5.27 25.82 20.69
N GLU A 643 -5.45 25.68 22.00
CA GLU A 643 -5.54 24.40 22.68
C GLU A 643 -6.91 24.24 23.35
N GLU A 644 -7.66 23.22 22.96
CA GLU A 644 -8.95 22.90 23.55
C GLU A 644 -8.83 21.70 24.48
N LYS A 645 -9.15 21.89 25.77
CA LYS A 645 -9.25 20.77 26.71
C LYS A 645 -10.36 19.80 26.33
N SER A 646 -10.25 18.56 26.82
CA SER A 646 -11.36 17.59 26.75
C SER A 646 -12.70 18.06 27.35
N THR A 647 -12.69 19.10 28.21
CA THR A 647 -13.90 19.74 28.75
C THR A 647 -14.50 20.81 27.83
N GLY A 648 -13.89 21.06 26.66
CA GLY A 648 -14.24 22.10 25.71
C GLY A 648 -13.57 23.44 25.95
N THR A 649 -12.96 23.66 27.11
CA THR A 649 -12.37 24.96 27.47
C THR A 649 -11.19 25.28 26.56
N MET A 650 -11.26 26.45 25.93
CA MET A 650 -10.26 26.96 25.00
C MET A 650 -9.10 27.65 25.73
N ASP A 651 -7.94 27.62 25.11
CA ASP A 651 -6.78 28.45 25.45
C ASP A 651 -6.18 28.94 24.15
N ILE A 652 -6.50 30.19 23.83
CA ILE A 652 -6.15 30.89 22.59
C ILE A 652 -4.96 31.84 22.82
N GLY A 653 -4.20 31.63 23.90
CA GLY A 653 -3.12 32.51 24.31
C GLY A 653 -1.97 31.77 25.00
N SER A 654 -1.88 30.46 24.77
CA SER A 654 -0.83 29.62 25.33
C SER A 654 0.51 29.98 24.70
N THR A 655 1.59 29.91 25.47
CA THR A 655 2.95 30.17 24.95
C THR A 655 3.52 28.96 24.20
N ASP A 656 2.96 27.79 24.45
CA ASP A 656 3.35 26.49 23.97
C ASP A 656 2.11 25.73 23.47
N LEU A 657 2.34 24.84 22.49
CA LEU A 657 1.36 23.89 22.00
C LEU A 657 1.79 22.49 22.44
N GLU A 658 1.17 21.94 23.49
CA GLU A 658 1.43 20.56 23.86
C GLU A 658 0.54 19.65 23.03
N LEU A 659 1.13 19.10 21.97
CA LEU A 659 0.43 18.28 21.00
C LEU A 659 -0.27 17.10 21.71
N ALA A 660 -1.61 17.15 21.76
CA ALA A 660 -2.52 16.19 22.39
C ALA A 660 -2.55 16.09 23.93
N TYR A 661 -1.51 16.48 24.67
CA TYR A 661 -1.51 16.39 26.14
C TYR A 661 -0.59 17.39 26.84
N ASP A 662 -1.17 18.20 27.71
CA ASP A 662 -0.47 19.03 28.69
C ASP A 662 -0.55 18.38 30.10
N PRO A 663 0.57 18.20 30.83
CA PRO A 663 0.58 17.72 32.21
C PRO A 663 -0.29 18.52 33.20
N ASN A 664 -0.54 19.80 32.93
CA ASN A 664 -1.28 20.72 33.80
C ASN A 664 -2.75 20.84 33.38
N ARG A 665 -3.04 20.71 32.08
CA ARG A 665 -4.39 20.90 31.51
C ARG A 665 -5.06 19.58 31.09
N GLY A 666 -4.29 18.50 30.98
CA GLY A 666 -4.73 17.17 30.57
C GLY A 666 -4.76 17.03 29.04
N ARG A 667 -5.65 16.17 28.55
CA ARG A 667 -5.80 15.97 27.10
C ARG A 667 -6.45 17.14 26.42
N GLN A 668 -5.95 17.39 25.22
CA GLN A 668 -6.42 18.48 24.40
C GLN A 668 -6.40 18.18 22.92
N VAL A 669 -7.12 19.02 22.18
CA VAL A 669 -7.11 19.10 20.73
C VAL A 669 -6.45 20.41 20.36
N ILE A 670 -5.50 20.37 19.44
CA ILE A 670 -4.77 21.55 18.98
C ILE A 670 -5.36 21.99 17.66
N GLY A 671 -5.67 23.28 17.55
CA GLY A 671 -6.08 23.93 16.32
C GLY A 671 -4.99 24.88 15.88
N MET A 672 -4.62 24.81 14.60
CA MET A 672 -3.70 25.74 13.96
C MET A 672 -4.37 26.26 12.69
N ARG A 673 -4.34 27.57 12.46
CA ARG A 673 -4.97 28.25 11.34
C ARG A 673 -3.91 29.04 10.60
N PHE A 674 -3.83 28.79 9.30
CA PHE A 674 -2.85 29.38 8.42
C PHE A 674 -3.56 30.30 7.43
N THR A 675 -3.12 31.56 7.37
CA THR A 675 -3.68 32.57 6.46
C THR A 675 -2.68 32.91 5.36
N GLY A 676 -3.14 33.50 4.25
CA GLY A 676 -2.22 34.01 3.23
C GLY A 676 -1.41 32.93 2.50
N LEU A 677 -1.89 31.69 2.47
CA LEU A 677 -1.29 30.62 1.66
C LEU A 677 -1.36 30.94 0.15
N ASN A 678 -2.39 31.68 -0.29
CA ASN A 678 -2.56 32.11 -1.69
C ASN A 678 -2.61 30.94 -2.70
N ILE A 679 -3.09 29.77 -2.27
CA ILE A 679 -3.23 28.58 -3.12
C ILE A 679 -4.48 28.73 -3.97
N PRO A 680 -4.43 28.68 -5.31
CA PRO A 680 -5.64 28.73 -6.12
C PRO A 680 -6.60 27.56 -5.83
N GLN A 681 -7.90 27.82 -5.92
CA GLN A 681 -8.92 26.78 -5.78
C GLN A 681 -8.72 25.67 -6.81
N GLY A 682 -8.79 24.42 -6.35
CA GLY A 682 -8.61 23.24 -7.20
C GLY A 682 -7.17 23.00 -7.65
N ALA A 683 -6.17 23.72 -7.10
CA ALA A 683 -4.77 23.40 -7.32
C ALA A 683 -4.46 21.96 -6.88
N THR A 684 -3.61 21.26 -7.65
CA THR A 684 -3.18 19.90 -7.31
C THR A 684 -2.05 19.99 -6.30
N ILE A 685 -2.32 19.61 -5.06
CA ILE A 685 -1.33 19.59 -3.98
C ILE A 685 -0.41 18.39 -4.18
N THR A 686 0.89 18.62 -4.34
CA THR A 686 1.90 17.57 -4.52
C THR A 686 2.55 17.16 -3.21
N SER A 687 2.65 18.07 -2.24
CA SER A 687 3.08 17.77 -0.87
C SER A 687 2.60 18.86 0.09
N ALA A 688 2.35 18.51 1.36
CA ALA A 688 2.12 19.50 2.41
C ALA A 688 2.68 19.00 3.75
N HIS A 689 3.23 19.89 4.56
CA HIS A 689 3.69 19.55 5.92
C HIS A 689 3.66 20.76 6.85
N ILE A 690 3.52 20.50 8.15
CA ILE A 690 3.73 21.51 9.19
C ILE A 690 5.12 21.31 9.79
N GLN A 691 5.89 22.39 9.85
CA GLN A 691 7.16 22.46 10.58
C GLN A 691 6.92 23.05 11.97
N PHE A 692 7.29 22.29 13.00
CA PHE A 692 7.30 22.76 14.38
C PHE A 692 8.71 23.14 14.85
N THR A 693 8.76 24.00 15.87
CA THR A 693 9.96 24.26 16.68
C THR A 693 9.70 23.76 18.09
N VAL A 694 10.65 23.03 18.70
CA VAL A 694 10.52 22.53 20.07
C VAL A 694 10.60 23.68 21.08
N ASP A 695 9.59 23.86 21.92
CA ASP A 695 9.64 24.80 23.06
C ASP A 695 10.21 24.12 24.32
N ASP A 696 9.67 22.96 24.70
CA ASP A 696 10.15 22.18 25.85
C ASP A 696 10.51 20.73 25.46
N ASN A 697 11.44 20.13 26.19
CA ASN A 697 11.82 18.73 26.05
C ASN A 697 10.86 17.76 26.76
N LEU A 698 9.65 18.23 27.07
CA LEU A 698 8.59 17.42 27.62
C LEU A 698 8.08 16.44 26.56
N ASN A 699 8.46 15.18 26.73
CA ASN A 699 8.08 14.10 25.82
C ASN A 699 7.21 13.08 26.55
N ILE A 700 6.01 12.84 26.01
CA ILE A 700 5.06 11.89 26.58
C ILE A 700 4.85 10.77 25.57
N ASN A 701 5.24 9.55 25.94
CA ASN A 701 5.24 8.39 25.05
C ASN A 701 4.29 7.28 25.50
N PRO A 702 3.75 6.48 24.55
CA PRO A 702 3.90 6.65 23.10
C PRO A 702 3.16 7.90 22.61
N SER A 703 3.78 8.64 21.68
CA SER A 703 3.13 9.73 20.96
C SER A 703 2.51 9.19 19.68
N ARG A 704 1.19 9.29 19.55
CA ARG A 704 0.46 8.96 18.32
C ARG A 704 -0.62 10.00 18.13
N LEU A 705 -0.39 10.85 17.13
CA LEU A 705 -1.17 12.00 16.77
C LEU A 705 -1.95 11.69 15.49
N ARG A 706 -3.12 12.29 15.37
CA ARG A 706 -3.94 12.27 14.16
C ARG A 706 -4.11 13.69 13.70
N ILE A 707 -3.87 13.89 12.41
CA ILE A 707 -3.95 15.19 11.76
C ILE A 707 -5.20 15.18 10.87
N PHE A 708 -5.96 16.26 10.96
CA PHE A 708 -7.16 16.54 10.15
C PHE A 708 -7.10 17.97 9.67
N GLY A 709 -7.86 18.28 8.62
CA GLY A 709 -8.18 19.64 8.23
C GLY A 709 -9.56 20.02 8.77
N GLU A 710 -9.86 21.30 8.85
CA GLU A 710 -11.24 21.77 8.95
C GLU A 710 -11.88 21.77 7.55
N ASP A 711 -13.00 21.05 7.41
CA ASP A 711 -13.75 20.92 6.17
C ASP A 711 -14.65 22.15 5.92
N THR A 712 -14.03 23.29 5.62
CA THR A 712 -14.70 24.58 5.36
C THR A 712 -14.02 25.37 4.25
N ASP A 713 -14.75 26.28 3.62
CA ASP A 713 -14.29 27.09 2.48
C ASP A 713 -13.28 28.18 2.88
N ASP A 714 -13.48 28.77 4.06
CA ASP A 714 -12.59 29.76 4.68
C ASP A 714 -12.68 29.61 6.19
N SER A 715 -11.59 29.15 6.81
CA SER A 715 -11.55 28.95 8.26
C SER A 715 -11.64 30.27 9.01
N LEU A 716 -12.49 30.32 10.04
CA LEU A 716 -12.55 31.45 10.96
C LEU A 716 -11.47 31.35 12.05
N PRO A 717 -10.94 32.47 12.58
CA PRO A 717 -10.07 32.46 13.75
C PRO A 717 -10.67 31.68 14.91
N PHE A 718 -9.82 31.04 15.72
CA PHE A 718 -10.29 30.38 16.93
C PHE A 718 -10.84 31.41 17.91
N ALA A 719 -11.92 31.03 18.59
CA ALA A 719 -12.58 31.89 19.56
C ALA A 719 -12.57 31.22 20.93
N ASP A 720 -12.52 32.03 22.01
CA ASP A 720 -12.69 31.58 23.39
C ASP A 720 -14.16 31.21 23.67
N ILE A 721 -14.61 30.15 23.00
CA ILE A 721 -15.94 29.54 23.08
C ILE A 721 -15.71 28.05 23.28
N ASP A 722 -16.37 27.46 24.27
CA ASP A 722 -16.21 26.03 24.55
C ASP A 722 -16.44 25.19 23.28
N HIS A 723 -15.55 24.23 23.04
CA HIS A 723 -15.58 23.31 21.90
C HIS A 723 -15.36 23.98 20.53
N ASN A 724 -14.64 25.11 20.46
CA ASN A 724 -14.43 25.80 19.18
C ASN A 724 -13.58 25.02 18.17
N ILE A 725 -12.68 24.14 18.61
CA ILE A 725 -11.89 23.27 17.72
C ILE A 725 -12.64 21.96 17.47
N SER A 726 -13.11 21.29 18.52
CA SER A 726 -13.70 19.94 18.41
C SER A 726 -15.05 19.90 17.69
N ASN A 727 -15.79 21.01 17.63
CA ASN A 727 -17.02 21.12 16.83
C ASN A 727 -16.78 21.45 15.35
N ARG A 728 -15.56 21.79 14.94
CA ARG A 728 -15.25 22.02 13.54
C ARG A 728 -15.35 20.71 12.78
N GLN A 729 -16.09 20.73 11.67
CA GLN A 729 -16.20 19.57 10.79
C GLN A 729 -14.81 19.23 10.26
N ARG A 730 -14.44 17.96 10.30
CA ARG A 730 -13.11 17.50 9.88
C ARG A 730 -13.15 16.97 8.47
N THR A 731 -12.04 17.09 7.76
CA THR A 731 -11.79 16.39 6.50
C THR A 731 -11.98 14.89 6.66
N ALA A 732 -12.34 14.20 5.58
CA ALA A 732 -12.41 12.74 5.55
C ALA A 732 -10.99 12.15 5.56
N ALA A 733 -10.06 12.77 4.83
CA ALA A 733 -8.63 12.49 4.91
C ALA A 733 -8.11 12.73 6.33
N THR A 734 -7.30 11.77 6.79
CA THR A 734 -6.60 11.84 8.07
C THR A 734 -5.21 11.23 7.93
N VAL A 735 -4.23 11.82 8.61
CA VAL A 735 -2.85 11.33 8.63
C VAL A 735 -2.47 10.95 10.05
N GLN A 736 -1.93 9.75 10.21
CA GLN A 736 -1.37 9.27 11.48
C GLN A 736 0.08 9.74 11.59
N TRP A 737 0.46 10.26 12.75
CA TRP A 737 1.82 10.72 13.03
C TRP A 737 2.30 10.21 14.39
N ALA A 738 3.37 9.43 14.39
CA ALA A 738 4.03 8.99 15.62
C ALA A 738 5.41 9.68 15.72
N PRO A 739 5.49 10.95 16.13
CA PRO A 739 6.76 11.66 16.20
C PRO A 739 7.70 10.97 17.18
N ALA A 740 8.99 10.86 16.84
CA ALA A 740 10.05 10.50 17.79
C ALA A 740 10.18 11.56 18.89
N GLU A 741 10.89 11.26 19.98
CA GLU A 741 11.12 12.23 21.06
C GLU A 741 11.82 13.50 20.54
N TRP A 742 11.47 14.65 21.11
CA TRP A 742 12.08 15.96 20.85
C TRP A 742 12.96 16.37 22.05
N PRO A 743 14.21 15.87 22.14
CA PRO A 743 15.04 16.08 23.32
C PRO A 743 15.69 17.47 23.40
N THR A 744 15.66 18.23 22.29
CA THR A 744 16.43 19.47 22.13
C THR A 744 15.49 20.65 21.88
N ILE A 745 15.42 21.57 22.85
CA ILE A 745 14.72 22.85 22.73
C ILE A 745 15.29 23.65 21.55
N ALA A 746 14.42 24.37 20.85
CA ALA A 746 14.68 25.13 19.64
C ALA A 746 15.13 24.31 18.42
N SER A 747 15.02 22.96 18.46
CA SER A 747 15.16 22.16 17.24
C SER A 747 13.92 22.28 16.35
N PHE A 748 14.12 22.32 15.04
CA PHE A 748 13.07 22.45 14.02
C PHE A 748 13.45 21.67 12.75
N GLY A 749 14.06 20.49 12.94
CA GLY A 749 14.51 19.64 11.85
C GLY A 749 13.40 18.74 11.31
N PRO A 750 13.75 17.78 10.42
CA PRO A 750 12.80 16.79 9.88
C PRO A 750 12.07 15.98 10.97
N GLU A 751 12.69 15.77 12.14
CA GLU A 751 12.07 15.07 13.28
C GLU A 751 10.90 15.83 13.93
N GLN A 752 10.84 17.16 13.73
CA GLN A 752 9.78 18.05 14.20
C GLN A 752 8.77 18.38 13.10
N ARG A 753 8.83 17.68 11.96
CA ARG A 753 7.94 17.88 10.82
C ARG A 753 6.84 16.81 10.83
N THR A 754 5.63 17.19 10.42
CA THR A 754 4.58 16.20 10.17
C THR A 754 4.96 15.28 8.99
N PRO A 755 4.36 14.08 8.88
CA PRO A 755 4.31 13.34 7.61
C PRO A 755 3.60 14.20 6.56
N ASP A 756 3.62 13.75 5.31
CA ASP A 756 2.92 14.45 4.25
C ASP A 756 1.40 14.46 4.51
N ILE A 757 0.82 15.66 4.52
CA ILE A 757 -0.60 15.93 4.75
C ILE A 757 -1.32 16.43 3.49
N TYR A 758 -0.74 16.24 2.29
CA TYR A 758 -1.31 16.76 1.04
C TYR A 758 -2.78 16.39 0.84
N ALA A 759 -3.19 15.16 1.18
CA ALA A 759 -4.58 14.70 1.01
C ALA A 759 -5.58 15.52 1.84
N ILE A 760 -5.17 15.98 3.02
CA ILE A 760 -5.98 16.85 3.89
C ILE A 760 -6.13 18.23 3.25
N ILE A 761 -5.03 18.81 2.79
CA ILE A 761 -5.04 20.15 2.16
C ILE A 761 -5.79 20.11 0.83
N GLN A 762 -5.66 19.03 0.06
CA GLN A 762 -6.35 18.82 -1.21
C GLN A 762 -7.87 18.81 -1.03
N GLU A 763 -8.41 18.17 0.00
CA GLU A 763 -9.84 18.20 0.29
C GLU A 763 -10.36 19.62 0.49
N ILE A 764 -9.60 20.46 1.22
CA ILE A 764 -9.98 21.87 1.50
C ILE A 764 -9.87 22.73 0.24
N VAL A 765 -8.75 22.62 -0.50
CA VAL A 765 -8.50 23.41 -1.72
C VAL A 765 -9.48 23.06 -2.85
N ASN A 766 -10.01 21.84 -2.85
CA ASN A 766 -11.04 21.39 -3.82
C ASN A 766 -12.45 21.89 -3.49
N ARG A 767 -12.67 22.56 -2.34
CA ARG A 767 -14.01 22.98 -1.97
C ARG A 767 -14.53 24.08 -2.88
N PRO A 768 -15.80 24.04 -3.33
CA PRO A 768 -16.36 25.01 -4.27
C PRO A 768 -16.31 26.48 -3.83
N GLY A 769 -16.32 26.76 -2.52
CA GLY A 769 -16.22 28.12 -1.99
C GLY A 769 -14.81 28.55 -1.56
N TYR A 770 -13.81 27.67 -1.66
CA TYR A 770 -12.43 28.00 -1.33
C TYR A 770 -11.89 29.03 -2.34
N ALA A 771 -11.23 30.08 -1.84
CA ALA A 771 -10.58 31.09 -2.66
C ALA A 771 -9.09 31.16 -2.29
N ALA A 772 -8.25 31.74 -3.14
CA ALA A 772 -6.81 31.83 -2.86
C ALA A 772 -6.49 32.52 -1.52
N GLY A 773 -7.32 33.49 -1.10
CA GLY A 773 -7.18 34.16 0.20
C GLY A 773 -7.77 33.42 1.40
N SER A 774 -8.43 32.27 1.19
CA SER A 774 -9.06 31.49 2.26
C SER A 774 -8.01 30.94 3.24
N ALA A 775 -8.37 30.96 4.52
CA ALA A 775 -7.55 30.37 5.56
C ALA A 775 -7.81 28.87 5.71
N VAL A 776 -6.76 28.13 6.05
CA VAL A 776 -6.80 26.68 6.26
C VAL A 776 -6.54 26.37 7.73
N SER A 777 -7.41 25.60 8.37
CA SER A 777 -7.15 25.09 9.71
C SER A 777 -6.76 23.62 9.68
N VAL A 778 -5.72 23.29 10.43
CA VAL A 778 -5.27 21.94 10.72
C VAL A 778 -5.52 21.64 12.19
N ILE A 779 -6.08 20.47 12.45
CA ILE A 779 -6.50 20.01 13.77
C ILE A 779 -5.68 18.78 14.13
N ILE A 780 -5.01 18.81 15.28
CA ILE A 780 -4.27 17.67 15.83
C ILE A 780 -4.96 17.18 17.10
N ASP A 781 -5.24 15.88 17.14
CA ASP A 781 -5.57 15.19 18.39
C ASP A 781 -4.74 13.92 18.55
N GLY A 782 -4.93 13.22 19.67
CA GLY A 782 -4.35 11.89 19.83
C GLY A 782 -3.88 11.59 21.24
N ILE A 783 -2.67 11.06 21.32
CA ILE A 783 -2.09 10.48 22.53
C ILE A 783 -0.61 10.83 22.65
N GLY A 784 -0.07 10.83 23.87
CA GLY A 784 1.30 11.26 24.12
C GLY A 784 1.44 12.77 24.02
N GLY A 785 2.65 13.26 23.72
CA GLY A 785 2.91 14.68 23.72
C GLY A 785 4.27 15.08 23.19
N ARG A 786 4.27 16.16 22.40
CA ARG A 786 5.44 16.95 22.03
C ARG A 786 5.08 18.40 22.27
N THR A 787 6.00 19.19 22.78
CA THR A 787 5.74 20.61 23.08
C THR A 787 6.38 21.47 22.02
N ALA A 788 5.56 22.19 21.26
CA ALA A 788 5.99 23.12 20.23
C ALA A 788 5.82 24.57 20.69
N GLU A 789 6.61 25.47 20.12
CA GLU A 789 6.39 26.92 20.25
C GLU A 789 5.02 27.31 19.68
N ALA A 790 4.25 28.09 20.44
CA ALA A 790 3.04 28.76 19.95
C ALA A 790 3.35 30.19 19.50
N TYR A 791 2.40 30.84 18.82
CA TYR A 791 2.52 32.24 18.44
C TYR A 791 2.73 33.15 19.65
N ASP A 792 1.97 32.98 20.73
CA ASP A 792 2.09 33.85 21.91
C ASP A 792 3.37 33.60 22.73
N GLY A 793 4.05 32.47 22.51
CA GLY A 793 5.38 32.19 23.07
C GLY A 793 6.48 32.85 22.26
N PHE A 794 6.63 32.41 21.00
CA PHE A 794 7.62 32.96 20.08
C PHE A 794 7.08 33.03 18.63
N PRO A 795 6.56 34.20 18.20
CA PRO A 795 5.97 34.37 16.87
C PRO A 795 6.86 33.94 15.68
N ALA A 796 8.19 34.09 15.80
CA ALA A 796 9.13 33.71 14.74
C ALA A 796 9.44 32.20 14.71
N GLN A 797 8.97 31.42 15.68
CA GLN A 797 9.17 29.98 15.80
C GLN A 797 7.86 29.19 15.87
N ALA A 798 6.72 29.89 15.86
CA ALA A 798 5.38 29.33 15.75
C ALA A 798 5.24 28.39 14.53
N PRO A 799 4.26 27.47 14.52
CA PRO A 799 4.09 26.49 13.46
C PRO A 799 3.97 27.13 12.08
N GLU A 800 4.56 26.47 11.08
CA GLU A 800 4.55 26.93 9.68
C GLU A 800 4.07 25.79 8.78
N LEU A 801 3.00 26.03 8.04
CA LEU A 801 2.48 25.12 7.03
C LEU A 801 3.10 25.47 5.69
N CYS A 802 3.85 24.52 5.12
CA CYS A 802 4.37 24.60 3.76
C CYS A 802 3.58 23.65 2.85
N VAL A 803 3.14 24.17 1.71
CA VAL A 803 2.35 23.47 0.71
C VAL A 803 3.01 23.62 -0.65
N GLU A 804 3.27 22.50 -1.29
CA GLU A 804 3.71 22.40 -2.67
C GLU A 804 2.50 22.01 -3.53
N TYR A 805 2.27 22.75 -4.61
CA TYR A 805 1.15 22.52 -5.52
C TYR A 805 1.52 22.81 -6.97
N THR A 806 0.88 22.13 -7.89
CA THR A 806 0.97 22.44 -9.31
C THR A 806 -0.35 23.01 -9.81
N LEU A 807 -0.23 24.02 -10.66
CA LEU A 807 -1.34 24.44 -11.51
C LEU A 807 -1.18 23.65 -12.80
N LEU A 808 -1.87 22.51 -12.91
CA LEU A 808 -2.15 22.00 -14.25
C LEU A 808 -2.82 23.13 -15.03
N PRO A 809 -2.54 23.32 -16.33
CA PRO A 809 -3.33 24.25 -17.12
C PRO A 809 -4.77 23.75 -17.09
N VAL A 810 -5.56 24.32 -16.18
CA VAL A 810 -6.97 24.03 -16.04
C VAL A 810 -7.59 24.51 -17.34
N ALA A 811 -7.97 23.57 -18.19
CA ALA A 811 -8.91 23.86 -19.26
C ALA A 811 -10.22 24.18 -18.56
N TRP A 812 -10.42 25.45 -18.23
CA TRP A 812 -11.70 25.95 -17.78
C TRP A 812 -12.70 25.73 -18.91
N ASP A 813 -13.83 25.07 -18.64
CA ASP A 813 -14.93 25.03 -19.60
C ASP A 813 -15.34 26.46 -20.01
N CYS A 814 -15.16 27.40 -19.07
CA CYS A 814 -15.42 28.83 -19.24
C CYS A 814 -14.18 29.70 -18.96
N PRO A 815 -13.24 29.84 -19.92
CA PRO A 815 -11.96 30.51 -19.70
C PRO A 815 -12.05 31.99 -19.35
N ALA A 816 -13.13 32.67 -19.76
CA ALA A 816 -13.35 34.09 -19.46
C ALA A 816 -13.78 34.33 -18.00
N LEU A 817 -14.26 33.30 -17.32
CA LEU A 817 -14.73 33.34 -15.94
C LEU A 817 -13.78 32.63 -14.98
N SER A 818 -12.77 31.93 -15.48
CA SER A 818 -11.92 31.03 -14.68
C SER A 818 -12.75 30.04 -13.84
N ALA A 819 -13.78 29.45 -14.46
CA ALA A 819 -14.71 28.53 -13.80
C ALA A 819 -15.08 27.36 -14.74
N ASN A 820 -15.46 26.20 -14.17
CA ASN A 820 -16.00 25.07 -14.91
C ASN A 820 -17.54 25.07 -14.89
N ILE A 821 -18.16 24.37 -15.82
CA ILE A 821 -19.62 24.20 -15.84
C ILE A 821 -20.05 23.51 -14.54
N GLY A 822 -21.13 24.01 -13.92
CA GLY A 822 -21.65 23.56 -12.63
C GLY A 822 -21.03 24.21 -11.40
N TYR A 823 -20.03 25.10 -11.55
CA TYR A 823 -19.47 25.84 -10.41
C TYR A 823 -20.50 26.81 -9.83
N PRO A 824 -20.62 26.92 -8.50
CA PRO A 824 -21.54 27.87 -7.89
C PRO A 824 -21.12 29.30 -8.20
N CYS A 825 -22.10 30.17 -8.46
CA CYS A 825 -21.86 31.57 -8.76
C CYS A 825 -22.97 32.45 -8.13
N ASN A 826 -23.05 33.74 -8.47
CA ASN A 826 -24.19 34.59 -8.08
C ASN A 826 -24.56 35.48 -9.27
N ASP A 827 -25.76 35.31 -9.82
CA ASP A 827 -26.20 36.02 -11.03
C ASP A 827 -26.74 37.43 -10.73
N GLY A 828 -26.83 37.77 -9.44
CA GLY A 828 -27.32 39.04 -8.92
C GLY A 828 -28.85 39.18 -9.00
N ASP A 829 -29.57 38.15 -9.42
CA ASP A 829 -31.02 38.10 -9.46
C ASP A 829 -31.58 37.51 -8.15
N PRO A 830 -32.27 38.31 -7.30
CA PRO A 830 -32.84 37.80 -6.06
C PRO A 830 -34.01 36.83 -6.26
N THR A 831 -34.41 36.55 -7.50
CA THR A 831 -35.50 35.63 -7.84
C THR A 831 -35.02 34.23 -8.23
N THR A 832 -33.71 34.00 -8.34
CA THR A 832 -33.09 32.70 -8.58
C THR A 832 -32.40 32.15 -7.31
N ILE A 833 -32.23 30.84 -7.23
CA ILE A 833 -31.47 30.12 -6.18
C ILE A 833 -30.59 29.05 -6.82
N ASN A 834 -29.56 28.59 -6.10
CA ASN A 834 -28.61 27.58 -6.57
C ASN A 834 -27.90 27.97 -7.87
N ASP A 835 -27.50 29.24 -7.98
CA ASP A 835 -26.82 29.78 -9.14
C ASP A 835 -25.55 29.00 -9.46
N SER A 836 -25.42 28.58 -10.71
CA SER A 836 -24.26 27.86 -11.19
C SER A 836 -23.86 28.31 -12.59
N ILE A 837 -22.61 28.06 -12.96
CA ILE A 837 -22.09 28.32 -14.29
C ILE A 837 -22.72 27.32 -15.27
N ASP A 838 -23.51 27.81 -16.21
CA ASP A 838 -24.16 26.97 -17.23
C ASP A 838 -23.23 26.64 -18.41
N GLY A 839 -23.73 25.79 -19.33
CA GLY A 839 -22.97 25.34 -20.51
C GLY A 839 -22.59 26.45 -21.51
N ASP A 840 -23.19 27.64 -21.37
CA ASP A 840 -22.89 28.83 -22.17
C ASP A 840 -22.01 29.83 -21.40
N CYS A 841 -21.47 29.43 -20.25
CA CYS A 841 -20.62 30.26 -19.40
C CYS A 841 -21.32 31.51 -18.86
N ASN A 842 -22.61 31.41 -18.54
CA ASN A 842 -23.31 32.41 -17.77
C ASN A 842 -23.49 31.93 -16.34
N CYS A 843 -23.54 32.88 -15.41
CA CYS A 843 -24.03 32.58 -14.08
C CYS A 843 -25.55 32.66 -14.11
N SER A 844 -26.21 31.54 -13.84
CA SER A 844 -27.67 31.42 -13.91
C SER A 844 -28.16 30.54 -12.75
N GLY A 845 -29.18 30.99 -12.03
CA GLY A 845 -29.83 30.18 -11.00
C GLY A 845 -31.20 29.63 -11.38
N THR A 846 -31.65 28.64 -10.60
CA THR A 846 -33.00 28.08 -10.74
C THR A 846 -34.06 29.05 -10.19
N PRO A 847 -35.12 29.38 -10.95
CA PRO A 847 -36.15 30.30 -10.50
C PRO A 847 -36.83 29.83 -9.20
N THR A 848 -36.97 30.73 -8.23
CA THR A 848 -37.70 30.47 -6.97
C THR A 848 -39.23 30.38 -7.15
N SER A 849 -39.76 30.75 -8.33
CA SER A 849 -41.17 30.61 -8.72
C SER A 849 -41.37 30.86 -10.23
N CYS A 850 -42.36 30.21 -10.86
CA CYS A 850 -42.70 30.34 -12.30
C CYS A 850 -43.34 31.68 -12.72
N THR A 851 -43.06 32.75 -11.98
CA THR A 851 -43.72 34.04 -12.14
C THR A 851 -43.17 34.78 -13.36
N GLY A 852 -43.81 34.62 -14.53
CA GLY A 852 -43.45 35.30 -15.78
C GLY A 852 -42.97 34.37 -16.89
N ILE A 853 -42.72 33.09 -16.57
CA ILE A 853 -42.27 32.05 -17.50
C ILE A 853 -43.46 31.15 -17.88
N GLY A 854 -44.37 30.89 -16.93
CA GLY A 854 -45.55 30.05 -17.11
C GLY A 854 -45.33 28.65 -16.55
N ASP A 855 -46.43 27.94 -16.35
CA ASP A 855 -46.56 26.54 -15.91
C ASP A 855 -47.95 26.16 -16.44
N SER A 856 -47.98 25.56 -17.63
CA SER A 856 -49.21 25.49 -18.44
C SER A 856 -50.13 24.36 -18.00
N ASP A 857 -49.60 23.31 -17.38
CA ASP A 857 -50.39 22.20 -16.83
C ASP A 857 -50.56 22.26 -15.29
N GLY A 858 -49.77 23.06 -14.59
CA GLY A 858 -49.94 23.42 -13.19
C GLY A 858 -49.28 22.47 -12.19
N ASP A 859 -48.30 21.67 -12.61
CA ASP A 859 -47.62 20.68 -11.76
C ASP A 859 -46.56 21.29 -10.81
N GLY A 860 -46.22 22.57 -11.03
CA GLY A 860 -45.26 23.32 -10.24
C GLY A 860 -43.85 23.41 -10.85
N ILE A 861 -43.65 22.90 -12.05
CA ILE A 861 -42.44 23.02 -12.85
C ILE A 861 -42.68 24.08 -13.95
N CYS A 862 -41.69 24.94 -14.19
CA CYS A 862 -41.87 26.07 -15.10
C CYS A 862 -41.65 25.63 -16.56
N THR A 863 -42.29 26.32 -17.53
CA THR A 863 -42.28 25.93 -18.95
C THR A 863 -40.89 25.86 -19.60
N ASP A 864 -39.88 26.45 -18.99
CA ASP A 864 -38.48 26.45 -19.43
C ASP A 864 -37.67 25.28 -18.86
N VAL A 865 -38.22 24.56 -17.89
CA VAL A 865 -37.65 23.37 -17.26
C VAL A 865 -38.41 22.11 -17.68
N ASP A 866 -39.70 22.22 -18.01
CA ASP A 866 -40.53 21.13 -18.51
C ASP A 866 -40.68 21.16 -20.05
N CYS A 867 -39.95 20.26 -20.71
CA CYS A 867 -40.00 20.06 -22.15
C CYS A 867 -41.34 19.48 -22.66
N ASP A 868 -42.22 19.01 -21.78
CA ASP A 868 -43.61 18.65 -22.09
C ASP A 868 -44.59 19.32 -21.12
N ASP A 869 -44.51 20.65 -21.02
CA ASP A 869 -45.35 21.57 -20.22
C ASP A 869 -46.87 21.52 -20.55
N ASN A 870 -47.37 20.45 -21.20
CA ASN A 870 -48.79 20.20 -21.35
C ASN A 870 -49.24 18.87 -20.72
N ASP A 871 -48.34 18.11 -20.09
CA ASP A 871 -48.63 16.85 -19.40
C ASP A 871 -48.25 16.87 -17.91
N PHE A 872 -49.24 17.24 -17.09
CA PHE A 872 -49.20 17.31 -15.62
C PHE A 872 -48.58 16.09 -14.90
N PHE A 873 -48.53 14.92 -15.56
CA PHE A 873 -48.03 13.69 -14.96
C PHE A 873 -46.62 13.29 -15.42
N ASN A 874 -46.05 13.98 -16.40
CA ASN A 874 -44.87 13.49 -17.11
C ASN A 874 -43.93 14.62 -17.59
N ALA A 875 -43.46 15.42 -16.64
CA ALA A 875 -42.43 16.42 -16.89
C ALA A 875 -41.18 15.80 -17.52
N HIS A 876 -40.70 16.37 -18.63
CA HIS A 876 -39.44 15.98 -19.28
C HIS A 876 -38.39 17.07 -19.08
N TYR A 877 -37.15 16.69 -18.80
CA TYR A 877 -36.07 17.63 -18.49
C TYR A 877 -34.99 17.65 -19.56
N PRO A 878 -34.35 18.81 -19.83
CA PRO A 878 -33.11 18.85 -20.60
C PRO A 878 -32.08 17.86 -20.04
N GLY A 879 -31.48 17.06 -20.93
CA GLY A 879 -30.57 15.95 -20.59
C GLY A 879 -31.24 14.57 -20.49
N GLU A 880 -32.58 14.48 -20.55
CA GLU A 880 -33.25 13.18 -20.64
C GLU A 880 -33.06 12.54 -22.01
N ALA A 881 -32.98 11.20 -22.01
CA ALA A 881 -32.83 10.42 -23.23
C ALA A 881 -34.07 10.57 -24.12
N CYS A 882 -33.84 10.84 -25.40
CA CYS A 882 -34.89 10.94 -26.41
C CYS A 882 -34.46 10.17 -27.66
N ASN A 883 -35.19 10.30 -28.78
CA ASN A 883 -34.75 9.77 -30.07
C ASN A 883 -35.07 10.82 -31.15
N ASP A 884 -34.05 11.35 -31.82
CA ASP A 884 -34.20 12.42 -32.82
C ASP A 884 -34.51 11.88 -34.23
N GLY A 885 -34.44 10.56 -34.38
CA GLY A 885 -34.69 9.83 -35.62
C GLY A 885 -33.57 9.97 -36.66
N ASP A 886 -32.41 10.47 -36.27
CA ASP A 886 -31.20 10.53 -37.08
C ASP A 886 -30.26 9.38 -36.71
N ASP A 887 -30.25 8.32 -37.52
CA ASP A 887 -29.42 7.12 -37.29
C ASP A 887 -27.90 7.40 -37.40
N THR A 888 -27.47 8.65 -37.61
CA THR A 888 -26.05 9.06 -37.59
C THR A 888 -25.58 9.62 -36.24
N THR A 889 -26.49 9.73 -35.29
CA THR A 889 -26.22 10.18 -33.92
C THR A 889 -26.58 9.10 -32.90
N ILE A 890 -25.84 9.07 -31.78
CA ILE A 890 -26.09 8.20 -30.62
C ILE A 890 -26.19 9.04 -29.35
N ASN A 891 -26.72 8.44 -28.28
CA ASN A 891 -26.94 9.10 -27.00
C ASN A 891 -27.81 10.36 -27.16
N ASP A 892 -28.88 10.25 -27.94
CA ASP A 892 -29.87 11.29 -28.15
C ASP A 892 -30.42 11.78 -26.81
N SER A 893 -30.30 13.09 -26.58
CA SER A 893 -30.78 13.73 -25.37
C SER A 893 -31.47 15.05 -25.70
N LEU A 894 -32.43 15.44 -24.85
CA LEU A 894 -33.11 16.71 -24.98
C LEU A 894 -32.12 17.85 -24.69
N ASP A 895 -31.88 18.71 -25.66
CA ASP A 895 -31.04 19.90 -25.49
C ASP A 895 -31.72 20.96 -24.60
N ALA A 896 -31.00 22.03 -24.27
CA ALA A 896 -31.50 23.13 -23.45
C ALA A 896 -32.72 23.87 -24.06
N ASN A 897 -33.07 23.59 -25.32
CA ASN A 897 -34.24 24.13 -26.01
C ASN A 897 -35.30 23.05 -26.27
N CYS A 898 -35.20 21.89 -25.60
CA CYS A 898 -36.10 20.75 -25.73
C CYS A 898 -36.17 20.15 -27.16
N ASN A 899 -35.10 20.30 -27.95
CA ASN A 899 -34.95 19.54 -29.17
C ASN A 899 -34.21 18.25 -28.85
N CYS A 900 -34.66 17.14 -29.42
CA CYS A 900 -33.90 15.91 -29.34
C CYS A 900 -32.71 15.99 -30.32
N ALA A 901 -31.49 15.80 -29.83
CA ALA A 901 -30.28 15.75 -30.63
C ALA A 901 -29.28 14.75 -30.02
N GLY A 902 -28.63 13.94 -30.85
CA GLY A 902 -27.56 13.04 -30.42
C GLY A 902 -26.14 13.49 -30.75
N THR A 903 -25.19 12.68 -30.31
CA THR A 903 -23.75 12.83 -30.59
C THR A 903 -23.37 12.09 -31.87
N PRO A 904 -22.64 12.71 -32.82
CA PRO A 904 -22.25 12.05 -34.06
C PRO A 904 -21.35 10.83 -33.81
N THR A 905 -21.67 9.68 -34.41
CA THR A 905 -20.84 8.46 -34.32
C THR A 905 -19.64 8.51 -35.26
N THR A 906 -18.63 7.66 -35.00
CA THR A 906 -17.53 7.37 -35.94
C THR A 906 -17.98 6.68 -37.23
N CYS A 907 -19.24 6.25 -37.33
CA CYS A 907 -19.85 5.62 -38.51
C CYS A 907 -20.38 6.64 -39.52
N THR A 908 -19.81 7.86 -39.52
CA THR A 908 -20.27 8.98 -40.35
C THR A 908 -20.23 8.61 -41.85
N GLY A 909 -21.41 8.41 -42.44
CA GLY A 909 -21.60 8.11 -43.87
C GLY A 909 -21.74 6.62 -44.24
N VAL A 910 -21.62 5.71 -43.28
CA VAL A 910 -21.85 4.25 -43.47
C VAL A 910 -23.03 3.73 -42.64
N GLY A 911 -23.35 4.34 -41.50
CA GLY A 911 -24.47 3.95 -40.63
C GLY A 911 -24.13 2.82 -39.65
N ASP A 912 -25.02 2.59 -38.69
CA ASP A 912 -25.07 1.45 -37.74
C ASP A 912 -26.56 1.19 -37.52
N ALA A 913 -27.13 0.23 -38.25
CA ALA A 913 -28.60 0.17 -38.42
C ALA A 913 -29.33 -0.53 -37.26
N ASP A 914 -28.60 -1.18 -36.35
CA ASP A 914 -29.17 -1.82 -35.17
C ASP A 914 -28.68 -1.24 -33.83
N GLY A 915 -27.67 -0.36 -33.86
CA GLY A 915 -27.23 0.45 -32.74
C GLY A 915 -26.39 -0.30 -31.72
N ASP A 916 -25.71 -1.38 -32.12
CA ASP A 916 -24.82 -2.15 -31.24
C ASP A 916 -23.40 -1.54 -31.11
N GLY A 917 -23.11 -0.50 -31.89
CA GLY A 917 -21.85 0.25 -31.87
C GLY A 917 -20.82 -0.22 -32.91
N VAL A 918 -21.17 -1.13 -33.82
CA VAL A 918 -20.32 -1.57 -34.94
C VAL A 918 -20.84 -0.97 -36.27
N CYS A 919 -19.98 -0.29 -37.03
CA CYS A 919 -20.42 0.35 -38.27
C CYS A 919 -20.85 -0.68 -39.34
N ALA A 920 -21.87 -0.34 -40.12
CA ALA A 920 -22.49 -1.17 -41.17
C ALA A 920 -21.51 -1.73 -42.22
N ASP A 921 -20.34 -1.11 -42.41
CA ASP A 921 -19.32 -1.54 -43.36
C ASP A 921 -18.36 -2.61 -42.80
N ILE A 922 -18.39 -2.86 -41.49
CA ILE A 922 -17.62 -3.89 -40.80
C ILE A 922 -18.47 -4.86 -39.99
N ASP A 923 -19.77 -4.58 -39.82
CA ASP A 923 -20.76 -5.48 -39.21
C ASP A 923 -21.31 -6.48 -40.23
N CYS A 924 -21.21 -7.76 -39.88
CA CYS A 924 -21.70 -8.86 -40.68
C CYS A 924 -23.21 -9.14 -40.56
N ASP A 925 -23.91 -8.56 -39.59
CA ASP A 925 -25.36 -8.56 -39.50
C ASP A 925 -25.89 -7.26 -38.88
N ASP A 926 -25.68 -6.15 -39.61
CA ASP A 926 -26.10 -4.76 -39.34
C ASP A 926 -27.62 -4.55 -39.21
N ASN A 927 -28.39 -5.56 -38.82
CA ASN A 927 -29.82 -5.47 -38.55
C ASN A 927 -30.21 -6.28 -37.29
N ASN A 928 -29.24 -6.79 -36.54
CA ASN A 928 -29.43 -7.63 -35.38
C ASN A 928 -28.40 -7.33 -34.26
N PRO A 929 -28.80 -6.54 -33.23
CA PRO A 929 -27.88 -6.01 -32.23
C PRO A 929 -27.39 -7.06 -31.21
N ASN A 930 -27.69 -8.35 -31.45
CA ASN A 930 -27.21 -9.48 -30.67
C ASN A 930 -26.12 -10.28 -31.42
N ILE A 931 -25.77 -9.88 -32.64
CA ILE A 931 -24.73 -10.53 -33.46
C ILE A 931 -23.64 -9.49 -33.72
N THR A 932 -22.75 -9.32 -32.76
CA THR A 932 -21.66 -8.32 -32.79
C THR A 932 -20.50 -8.73 -33.71
N THR A 933 -20.77 -9.44 -34.80
CA THR A 933 -19.72 -10.08 -35.60
C THR A 933 -19.06 -9.12 -36.56
N SER A 934 -17.78 -8.85 -36.35
CA SER A 934 -17.00 -7.92 -37.17
C SER A 934 -16.04 -8.63 -38.13
N ILE A 935 -15.78 -8.03 -39.30
CA ILE A 935 -14.78 -8.52 -40.26
C ILE A 935 -13.43 -8.72 -39.53
N GLY A 936 -12.83 -9.91 -39.65
CA GLY A 936 -11.59 -10.29 -38.98
C GLY A 936 -11.78 -10.98 -37.61
N GLN A 937 -13.00 -11.05 -37.08
CA GLN A 937 -13.30 -11.81 -35.88
C GLN A 937 -13.11 -13.32 -36.13
N ALA A 938 -12.54 -14.01 -35.13
CA ALA A 938 -12.36 -15.45 -35.16
C ALA A 938 -13.71 -16.17 -35.28
N CYS A 939 -13.76 -17.15 -36.16
CA CYS A 939 -14.93 -17.99 -36.39
C CYS A 939 -14.47 -19.45 -36.64
N ASP A 940 -15.38 -20.35 -36.98
CA ASP A 940 -15.05 -21.74 -37.38
C ASP A 940 -15.81 -22.04 -38.68
N ASP A 941 -15.09 -22.28 -39.77
CA ASP A 941 -15.69 -22.56 -41.09
C ASP A 941 -16.10 -24.04 -41.24
N GLY A 942 -15.82 -24.85 -40.22
CA GLY A 942 -16.12 -26.27 -40.17
C GLY A 942 -15.27 -27.13 -41.11
N ASP A 943 -14.27 -26.56 -41.79
CA ASP A 943 -13.27 -27.28 -42.58
C ASP A 943 -12.04 -27.55 -41.72
N ASN A 944 -11.93 -28.79 -41.22
CA ASN A 944 -10.79 -29.20 -40.41
C ASN A 944 -9.43 -29.16 -41.16
N THR A 945 -9.40 -28.76 -42.43
CA THR A 945 -8.18 -28.55 -43.20
C THR A 945 -7.71 -27.10 -43.21
N THR A 946 -8.45 -26.16 -42.64
CA THR A 946 -8.08 -24.74 -42.47
C THR A 946 -7.76 -24.41 -41.00
N VAL A 947 -6.95 -23.37 -40.76
CA VAL A 947 -6.67 -22.80 -39.43
C VAL A 947 -6.67 -21.28 -39.49
N ASN A 948 -6.81 -20.64 -38.32
CA ASN A 948 -6.94 -19.19 -38.17
C ASN A 948 -8.15 -18.66 -38.95
N ASP A 949 -9.28 -19.32 -38.77
CA ASP A 949 -10.56 -18.99 -39.39
C ASP A 949 -11.05 -17.63 -38.89
N ALA A 950 -11.30 -16.72 -39.83
CA ALA A 950 -11.82 -15.40 -39.55
C ALA A 950 -12.85 -14.98 -40.59
N LEU A 951 -13.77 -14.11 -40.18
CA LEU A 951 -14.79 -13.56 -41.08
C LEU A 951 -14.12 -12.69 -42.15
N ASP A 952 -14.35 -13.03 -43.42
CA ASP A 952 -13.85 -12.27 -44.56
C ASP A 952 -14.71 -11.03 -44.87
N ALA A 953 -14.30 -10.26 -45.88
CA ALA A 953 -15.02 -9.03 -46.28
C ALA A 953 -16.43 -9.28 -46.87
N ASN A 954 -16.84 -10.54 -47.02
CA ASN A 954 -18.20 -10.93 -47.40
C ASN A 954 -18.89 -11.71 -46.27
N CYS A 955 -18.36 -11.65 -45.05
CA CYS A 955 -18.88 -12.31 -43.86
C CYS A 955 -18.95 -13.83 -43.96
N ASN A 956 -18.08 -14.42 -44.78
CA ASN A 956 -17.85 -15.85 -44.77
C ASN A 956 -16.76 -16.15 -43.77
N CYS A 957 -16.98 -17.14 -42.91
CA CYS A 957 -15.90 -17.70 -42.15
C CYS A 957 -14.97 -18.45 -43.11
N THR A 958 -13.70 -18.03 -43.18
CA THR A 958 -12.71 -18.70 -44.01
C THR A 958 -11.39 -18.80 -43.26
N GLY A 959 -10.77 -19.97 -43.29
CA GLY A 959 -9.44 -20.15 -42.73
C GLY A 959 -8.33 -20.32 -43.76
N THR A 960 -7.10 -20.35 -43.24
CA THR A 960 -5.89 -20.55 -44.03
C THR A 960 -5.64 -22.05 -44.18
N PRO A 961 -5.51 -22.62 -45.40
CA PRO A 961 -5.33 -24.06 -45.58
C PRO A 961 -4.06 -24.56 -44.87
N THR A 962 -4.23 -25.53 -43.97
CA THR A 962 -3.13 -26.24 -43.33
C THR A 962 -2.50 -27.24 -44.30
N ALA A 963 -1.18 -27.19 -44.41
CA ALA A 963 -0.44 -28.26 -45.07
C ALA A 963 -0.28 -29.44 -44.10
N VAL A 964 -1.31 -30.29 -43.93
CA VAL A 964 -1.20 -31.49 -43.08
C VAL A 964 -1.11 -32.78 -43.89
N THR A 965 0.03 -33.45 -43.73
CA THR A 965 0.21 -34.88 -43.98
C THR A 965 -0.71 -35.68 -43.03
N THR A 966 -1.66 -36.40 -43.60
CA THR A 966 -2.68 -37.22 -42.93
C THR A 966 -2.12 -38.22 -41.91
N VAL A 967 -2.71 -38.27 -40.70
CA VAL A 967 -2.85 -39.51 -39.91
C VAL A 967 -4.31 -39.63 -39.48
N ASN A 968 -4.97 -40.69 -39.95
CA ASN A 968 -6.34 -41.05 -39.62
C ASN A 968 -6.36 -41.80 -38.28
N ASP A 969 -6.96 -41.23 -37.24
CA ASP A 969 -7.48 -41.99 -36.10
C ASP A 969 -9.00 -42.07 -36.19
N ALA A 970 -9.52 -43.24 -36.55
CA ALA A 970 -10.94 -43.51 -36.59
C ALA A 970 -11.42 -43.96 -35.20
N LEU A 971 -12.42 -43.27 -34.64
CA LEU A 971 -13.20 -43.70 -33.48
C LEU A 971 -14.08 -44.91 -33.86
N ASP A 972 -14.15 -45.92 -32.99
CA ASP A 972 -15.15 -46.98 -33.16
C ASP A 972 -16.55 -46.53 -32.70
N ALA A 973 -17.57 -47.34 -32.98
CA ALA A 973 -18.97 -47.04 -32.72
C ALA A 973 -19.34 -46.88 -31.23
N ASN A 974 -18.38 -47.00 -30.31
CA ASN A 974 -18.55 -46.80 -28.87
C ASN A 974 -17.69 -45.64 -28.32
N CYS A 975 -17.10 -44.80 -29.18
CA CYS A 975 -16.29 -43.63 -28.80
C CYS A 975 -15.07 -43.96 -27.91
N ASN A 976 -14.38 -45.07 -28.14
CA ASN A 976 -13.11 -45.36 -27.47
C ASN A 976 -11.91 -45.09 -28.40
N CYS A 977 -10.96 -44.27 -27.96
CA CYS A 977 -9.65 -44.15 -28.60
C CYS A 977 -8.78 -45.37 -28.24
N THR A 978 -8.28 -46.11 -29.23
CA THR A 978 -7.46 -47.33 -29.03
C THR A 978 -6.04 -47.21 -29.59
N GLY A 979 -5.46 -46.01 -29.67
CA GLY A 979 -4.08 -45.79 -30.11
C GLY A 979 -3.13 -45.60 -28.94
N THR A 980 -2.13 -46.49 -28.80
CA THR A 980 -1.05 -46.37 -27.82
C THR A 980 -0.08 -45.23 -28.16
N PRO A 981 0.40 -44.44 -27.19
CA PRO A 981 1.44 -43.46 -27.45
C PRO A 981 2.79 -44.16 -27.60
N THR A 982 3.52 -43.88 -28.67
CA THR A 982 4.95 -44.21 -28.78
C THR A 982 5.75 -43.01 -29.27
N ALA A 983 6.67 -42.60 -28.39
CA ALA A 983 7.80 -41.68 -28.51
C ALA A 983 7.51 -40.23 -28.87
#